data_AF-A0A7X7RVU1-F1
#
_entry.id   AF-A0A7X7RVU1-F1
#
_cell.length_a   1.000
_cell.length_b   1.000
_cell.length_c   1.000
_cell.angle_alpha   90.00
_cell.angle_beta   90.00
_cell.angle_gamma   90.00
#
_symmetry.space_group_name_H-M   'P 1'
#
loop_
_entity.id
_entity.type
_entity.pdbx_description
1 polymer ?
#
loop_
_entity_poly.entity_id
_entity_poly.type
_entity_poly.pdbx_seq_one_letter_code
_entity_poly.pdbx_strand_id
1 'polypeptide(L)'
;MKNFLSLALLACLTIATSSFAQSVAIMKGIYREGSASQGELDNHSNRIKARLETLGVKATLVPDLNIKPDSLKSIKIAIFPYNAPLLENDAKTIGDFVANGGKLLVFYTNDEYLAKLLDIEKPKYYPRAQFGSPAAVKFNALLQGLPQTMAQNSWNILHPVPLPNSPAKVLARWIDKDGKELGYNAATISKNGVVFAHTYLDQDPMQGAKFLFAIVAGADPDAWPNAAKSAIDNAGVFVGENSFHDLKKRIDNAYDDDARKLAYQADKLLQNAKLAQSNKKYPEAVDLAQQADVAIKNAYAKTIPPRRGELRGAWIHSAYGISDWGWDKTIKTLAENGFNAVFPNMLWGYVADYESDVLPRHPAVKTKGDQIKLCLEACEKYGLEMHVWKVCWNMGYHTPPELIKKMQDANKTQLKLDGSQTRYLAPHIPENLQLEIEAMLEIVRKYKVHGIHFDYIRYPDSSTDFSGSAKLDFEKFLGKQVENWPKDCAPNGKYRTKYNEWRRNNITQLVKNVYPKAKKIRSDIQVSAAVFINWESAKNSIAQDPVDWLDNNCLDFICPMNYTADDHQMLQRITLNQLKATQNRVPLYAGLGSYQHADPASTAHQIDIVRKAGADGFICFQHDSRFATQFLPNLKDNATSSNPGTLLPHHSPYATFTFKAKKEYEFKDIFKVNEAVNVTAAFPKNTRFRKPLQVNILKNGYHVQNQPNIKISRSRTNVNCEFSTREPGDYRIEITDNETILTRSQTIRILDDEAFKDRVAREGPPLFRYDGKVRVAVWQDNAYGATYILNELLNDNVFDAAPLHNLKPTSLKPCQVIILPQPRQNSTLFKSEETAKILQDYINKGGAIITTHAMVGTRGFVNIAPLVVATVDDKPAQISIWKTNRRHEIARNLPTGDIQSTFVDMITMKPGRAGTAVATTSSGLPAIVAGKVGRGRYIACGLGLGIGRNDKDAKLSEEDIQLLHNMVYWSAGLRLR
;
A
#
# COMPACT_ATOMS: atom_id res chain seq x y z
N MET A 1 -24.07 42.24 -6.60
CA MET A 1 -23.11 41.15 -6.97
C MET A 1 -21.65 41.57 -6.71
N LYS A 2 -21.36 42.01 -5.49
CA LYS A 2 -20.04 42.17 -4.87
C LYS A 2 -20.32 41.84 -3.40
N ASN A 3 -20.01 40.62 -2.96
CA ASN A 3 -20.03 40.10 -1.57
C ASN A 3 -20.19 38.56 -1.46
N PHE A 4 -19.86 37.77 -2.50
CA PHE A 4 -19.99 36.30 -2.43
C PHE A 4 -18.71 35.52 -2.76
N LEU A 5 -17.54 36.17 -2.87
CA LEU A 5 -16.27 35.51 -3.22
C LEU A 5 -15.19 35.59 -2.12
N SER A 6 -15.51 36.10 -0.94
CA SER A 6 -14.55 36.23 0.17
C SER A 6 -14.63 35.10 1.21
N LEU A 7 -15.56 34.13 1.07
CA LEU A 7 -15.75 33.05 2.06
C LEU A 7 -15.26 31.65 1.62
N ALA A 8 -14.92 31.44 0.35
CA ALA A 8 -14.52 30.11 -0.14
C ALA A 8 -12.99 29.92 -0.30
N LEU A 9 -12.20 30.99 -0.12
CA LEU A 9 -10.72 30.93 -0.19
C LEU A 9 -10.01 30.98 1.17
N LEU A 10 -10.75 31.01 2.29
CA LEU A 10 -10.17 30.91 3.64
C LEU A 10 -10.18 29.48 4.22
N ALA A 11 -10.82 28.51 3.57
CA ALA A 11 -10.98 27.15 4.10
C ALA A 11 -9.88 26.14 3.68
N CYS A 12 -8.90 26.53 2.86
CA CYS A 12 -7.80 25.65 2.42
C CYS A 12 -6.39 26.18 2.70
N LEU A 13 -6.24 27.22 3.54
CA LEU A 13 -4.93 27.74 3.95
C LEU A 13 -4.97 28.35 5.34
N THR A 14 -5.64 27.68 6.27
CA THR A 14 -5.41 27.80 7.71
C THR A 14 -5.70 26.47 8.42
N ILE A 15 -5.03 25.38 8.01
CA ILE A 15 -4.36 24.63 9.08
C ILE A 15 -3.23 25.57 9.46
N ALA A 16 -3.53 26.51 10.36
CA ALA A 16 -2.50 26.97 11.25
C ALA A 16 -2.06 25.67 11.93
N THR A 17 -1.03 25.03 11.37
CA THR A 17 -0.04 24.37 12.20
C THR A 17 0.40 25.50 13.11
N SER A 18 -0.28 25.65 14.24
CA SER A 18 0.33 26.24 15.40
C SER A 18 1.68 25.53 15.47
N SER A 19 2.73 26.29 15.18
CA SER A 19 4.09 25.86 15.45
C SER A 19 4.21 25.81 16.96
N PHE A 20 3.52 24.85 17.58
CA PHE A 20 3.82 24.43 18.92
C PHE A 20 5.20 23.81 18.80
N ALA A 21 6.18 24.55 19.29
CA ALA A 21 7.50 24.01 19.49
C ALA A 21 7.35 22.74 20.32
N GLN A 22 7.86 21.63 19.80
CA GLN A 22 7.70 20.30 20.36
C GLN A 22 8.28 20.33 21.80
N SER A 23 7.48 20.02 22.83
CA SER A 23 7.89 20.13 24.24
C SER A 23 8.61 18.88 24.77
N VAL A 24 8.71 17.83 23.95
CA VAL A 24 9.30 16.54 24.31
C VAL A 24 10.46 16.20 23.37
N ALA A 25 11.62 15.89 23.93
CA ALA A 25 12.74 15.31 23.21
C ALA A 25 12.96 13.85 23.63
N ILE A 26 13.13 12.96 22.66
CA ILE A 26 13.64 11.61 22.86
C ILE A 26 15.13 11.63 22.48
N MET A 27 15.98 11.36 23.46
CA MET A 27 17.43 11.33 23.34
C MET A 27 17.84 10.01 22.68
N LYS A 28 18.03 10.05 21.36
CA LYS A 28 18.39 8.89 20.53
C LYS A 28 19.80 8.44 20.89
N GLY A 29 19.91 7.22 21.41
CA GLY A 29 21.20 6.61 21.75
C GLY A 29 22.10 6.45 20.52
N ILE A 30 23.33 6.94 20.61
CA ILE A 30 24.39 6.71 19.62
C ILE A 30 25.35 5.65 20.13
N TYR A 31 25.61 4.66 19.28
CA TYR A 31 26.53 3.57 19.55
C TYR A 31 27.90 4.10 20.00
N ARG A 32 28.36 3.55 21.14
CA ARG A 32 29.67 3.76 21.74
C ARG A 32 30.25 2.40 22.15
N GLU A 33 31.56 2.31 22.25
CA GLU A 33 32.21 1.07 22.68
C GLU A 33 31.69 0.64 24.07
N GLY A 34 31.31 -0.64 24.21
CA GLY A 34 30.69 -1.18 25.43
C GLY A 34 29.19 -0.87 25.61
N SER A 35 28.56 -0.15 24.68
CA SER A 35 27.11 0.05 24.64
C SER A 35 26.37 -1.01 23.80
N ALA A 36 25.04 -1.00 23.86
CA ALA A 36 24.20 -1.83 23.01
C ALA A 36 24.33 -1.47 21.52
N SER A 37 23.94 -2.40 20.65
CA SER A 37 23.99 -2.16 19.19
C SER A 37 23.07 -1.01 18.78
N GLN A 38 23.41 -0.30 17.70
CA GLN A 38 22.59 0.82 17.22
C GLN A 38 21.13 0.41 16.93
N GLY A 39 20.91 -0.80 16.40
CA GLY A 39 19.56 -1.30 16.15
C GLY A 39 18.74 -1.49 17.44
N GLU A 40 19.39 -1.90 18.53
CA GLU A 40 18.74 -2.02 19.83
C GLU A 40 18.39 -0.65 20.44
N LEU A 41 19.32 0.31 20.37
CA LEU A 41 19.09 1.70 20.80
C LEU A 41 17.91 2.33 20.04
N ASP A 42 17.88 2.18 18.72
CA ASP A 42 16.80 2.68 17.85
C ASP A 42 15.45 2.06 18.21
N ASN A 43 15.41 0.76 18.53
CA ASN A 43 14.19 0.06 18.95
C ASN A 43 13.59 0.68 20.22
N HIS A 44 14.40 1.01 21.23
CA HIS A 44 13.91 1.63 22.46
C HIS A 44 13.37 3.05 22.22
N SER A 45 14.07 3.87 21.44
CA SER A 45 13.58 5.20 21.07
C SER A 45 12.26 5.13 20.29
N ASN A 46 12.15 4.21 19.33
CA ASN A 46 10.95 4.05 18.51
C ASN A 46 9.74 3.57 19.31
N ARG A 47 9.93 2.66 20.28
CA ARG A 47 8.85 2.21 21.18
C ARG A 47 8.24 3.36 21.98
N ILE A 48 9.08 4.16 22.65
CA ILE A 48 8.61 5.31 23.43
C ILE A 48 7.90 6.32 22.53
N LYS A 49 8.48 6.64 21.37
CA LYS A 49 7.88 7.55 20.40
C LYS A 49 6.47 7.08 20.00
N ALA A 50 6.31 5.82 19.63
CA ALA A 50 5.03 5.26 19.22
C ALA A 50 3.95 5.36 20.33
N ARG A 51 4.33 5.17 21.60
CA ARG A 51 3.41 5.31 22.73
C ARG A 51 2.99 6.75 22.99
N LEU A 52 3.92 7.70 22.91
CA LEU A 52 3.60 9.12 23.05
C LEU A 52 2.66 9.60 21.94
N GLU A 53 2.90 9.16 20.71
CA GLU A 53 2.06 9.50 19.55
C GLU A 53 0.64 8.92 19.68
N THR A 54 0.46 7.81 20.40
CA THR A 54 -0.87 7.23 20.68
C THR A 54 -1.79 8.18 21.45
N LEU A 55 -1.22 9.11 22.23
CA LEU A 55 -1.96 10.14 22.98
C LEU A 55 -1.78 11.55 22.39
N GLY A 56 -1.33 11.64 21.14
CA GLY A 56 -1.17 12.91 20.42
C GLY A 56 0.07 13.71 20.82
N VAL A 57 0.99 13.15 21.61
CA VAL A 57 2.25 13.81 21.98
C VAL A 57 3.29 13.57 20.90
N LYS A 58 3.62 14.63 20.16
CA LYS A 58 4.74 14.59 19.22
C LYS A 58 6.05 14.77 19.99
N ALA A 59 7.06 13.94 19.69
CA ALA A 59 8.41 14.06 20.25
C ALA A 59 9.50 14.27 19.19
N THR A 60 10.47 15.14 19.46
CA THR A 60 11.65 15.35 18.60
C THR A 60 12.71 14.31 18.93
N LEU A 61 13.34 13.71 17.91
CA LEU A 61 14.51 12.86 18.13
C LEU A 61 15.78 13.72 18.16
N VAL A 62 16.53 13.66 19.24
CA VAL A 62 17.79 14.40 19.44
C VAL A 62 18.90 13.38 19.72
N PRO A 63 20.01 13.34 18.96
CA PRO A 63 21.14 12.47 19.29
C PRO A 63 21.67 12.75 20.69
N ASP A 64 22.03 11.70 21.44
CA ASP A 64 22.63 11.83 22.79
C ASP A 64 24.14 12.10 22.79
N LEU A 65 24.70 12.43 21.61
CA LEU A 65 26.11 12.72 21.38
C LEU A 65 26.26 14.04 20.64
N ASN A 66 27.12 14.93 21.14
CA ASN A 66 27.29 16.30 20.64
C ASN A 66 25.97 17.08 20.63
N ILE A 67 25.29 17.05 21.78
CA ILE A 67 23.99 17.68 22.00
C ILE A 67 24.13 19.19 21.80
N LYS A 68 23.41 19.73 20.82
CA LYS A 68 23.40 21.18 20.58
C LYS A 68 22.43 21.85 21.56
N PRO A 69 22.83 22.86 22.35
CA PRO A 69 21.94 23.55 23.28
C PRO A 69 20.64 24.06 22.64
N ASP A 70 20.72 24.56 21.39
CA ASP A 70 19.56 25.04 20.64
C ASP A 70 18.50 23.94 20.40
N SER A 71 18.91 22.68 20.33
CA SER A 71 17.98 21.55 20.16
C SER A 71 17.09 21.30 21.39
N LEU A 72 17.45 21.85 22.55
CA LEU A 72 16.71 21.72 23.80
C LEU A 72 15.93 22.98 24.19
N LYS A 73 16.07 24.09 23.43
CA LYS A 73 15.54 25.41 23.81
C LYS A 73 14.02 25.45 24.02
N SER A 74 13.26 24.69 23.24
CA SER A 74 11.79 24.58 23.37
C SER A 74 11.33 23.34 24.14
N ILE A 75 12.26 22.49 24.55
CA ILE A 75 11.96 21.22 25.19
C ILE A 75 11.62 21.48 26.67
N LYS A 76 10.61 20.77 27.18
CA LYS A 76 10.23 20.75 28.60
C LYS A 76 10.68 19.46 29.27
N ILE A 77 10.74 18.37 28.52
CA ILE A 77 11.21 17.07 29.01
C ILE A 77 12.10 16.35 27.99
N ALA A 78 13.24 15.86 28.46
CA ALA A 78 14.16 15.00 27.70
C ALA A 78 14.06 13.55 28.22
N ILE A 79 13.78 12.62 27.31
CA ILE A 79 13.58 11.20 27.61
C ILE A 79 14.78 10.41 27.11
N PHE A 80 15.42 9.64 27.99
CA PHE A 80 16.53 8.74 27.71
C PHE A 80 16.03 7.28 27.72
N PRO A 81 15.68 6.70 26.56
CA PRO A 81 15.02 5.39 26.47
C PRO A 81 15.91 4.21 26.83
N TYR A 82 17.19 4.32 26.45
CA TYR A 82 18.29 3.42 26.77
C TYR A 82 19.55 4.03 26.14
N ASN A 83 20.46 4.54 26.97
CA ASN A 83 21.56 5.38 26.52
C ASN A 83 22.84 5.00 27.29
N ALA A 84 23.99 5.10 26.64
CA ALA A 84 25.27 4.97 27.32
C ALA A 84 25.60 6.26 28.12
N PRO A 85 26.46 6.16 29.17
CA PRO A 85 26.80 7.30 30.01
C PRO A 85 27.29 8.52 29.22
N LEU A 86 26.74 9.70 29.47
CA LEU A 86 27.01 10.91 28.70
C LEU A 86 28.48 11.31 28.75
N LEU A 87 28.97 11.84 27.63
CA LEU A 87 30.27 12.51 27.60
C LEU A 87 30.18 13.83 28.37
N GLU A 88 31.32 14.31 28.87
CA GLU A 88 31.38 15.48 29.76
C GLU A 88 30.65 16.71 29.21
N ASN A 89 30.86 17.05 27.93
CA ASN A 89 30.20 18.19 27.28
C ASN A 89 28.67 18.01 27.14
N ASP A 90 28.23 16.79 26.86
CA ASP A 90 26.81 16.45 26.72
C ASP A 90 26.13 16.43 28.09
N ALA A 91 26.81 15.89 29.11
CA ALA A 91 26.38 15.94 30.51
C ALA A 91 26.21 17.39 30.98
N LYS A 92 27.17 18.28 30.68
CA LYS A 92 27.03 19.71 30.99
C LYS A 92 25.81 20.32 30.31
N THR A 93 25.59 20.04 29.03
CA THR A 93 24.44 20.55 28.26
C THR A 93 23.11 20.09 28.87
N ILE A 94 23.01 18.83 29.30
CA ILE A 94 21.84 18.31 30.01
C ILE A 94 21.69 18.93 31.41
N GLY A 95 22.80 19.19 32.10
CA GLY A 95 22.79 19.92 33.37
C GLY A 95 22.23 21.33 33.22
N ASP A 96 22.68 22.07 32.21
CA ASP A 96 22.19 23.41 31.89
C ASP A 96 20.69 23.38 31.53
N PHE A 97 20.24 22.36 30.79
CA PHE A 97 18.82 22.15 30.50
C PHE A 97 17.98 21.95 31.77
N VAL A 98 18.43 21.09 32.70
CA VAL A 98 17.74 20.86 33.98
C VAL A 98 17.76 22.11 34.87
N ALA A 99 18.88 22.83 34.91
CA ALA A 99 19.00 24.08 35.66
C ALA A 99 18.02 25.15 35.15
N ASN A 100 17.72 25.15 33.85
CA ASN A 100 16.71 26.01 33.23
C ASN A 100 15.26 25.48 33.37
N GLY A 101 15.03 24.51 34.25
CA GLY A 101 13.71 23.97 34.58
C GLY A 101 13.27 22.77 33.74
N GLY A 102 14.11 22.31 32.81
CA GLY A 102 13.88 21.09 32.04
C GLY A 102 13.78 19.85 32.92
N LYS A 103 12.96 18.88 32.51
CA LYS A 103 12.76 17.61 33.22
C LYS A 103 13.38 16.43 32.48
N LEU A 104 13.72 15.38 33.20
CA LEU A 104 14.26 14.14 32.62
C LEU A 104 13.33 12.96 32.86
N LEU A 105 13.26 12.05 31.89
CA LEU A 105 12.75 10.70 32.11
C LEU A 105 13.83 9.73 31.65
N VAL A 106 14.42 8.99 32.57
CA VAL A 106 15.59 8.16 32.31
C VAL A 106 15.28 6.70 32.57
N PHE A 107 15.44 5.86 31.56
CA PHE A 107 15.27 4.41 31.67
C PHE A 107 16.63 3.75 31.81
N TYR A 108 16.74 2.81 32.76
CA TYR A 108 17.85 1.86 32.88
C TYR A 108 19.24 2.50 32.75
N THR A 109 19.54 3.45 33.63
CA THR A 109 20.81 4.20 33.60
C THR A 109 21.78 3.75 34.68
N ASN A 110 23.04 3.58 34.31
CA ASN A 110 24.20 3.50 35.22
C ASN A 110 25.03 4.79 35.20
N ASP A 111 24.56 5.83 34.53
CA ASP A 111 25.19 7.14 34.46
C ASP A 111 25.02 7.87 35.81
N GLU A 112 26.13 8.05 36.52
CA GLU A 112 26.14 8.69 37.84
C GLU A 112 25.73 10.17 37.78
N TYR A 113 26.00 10.86 36.67
CA TYR A 113 25.64 12.26 36.52
C TYR A 113 24.13 12.42 36.38
N LEU A 114 23.49 11.62 35.51
CA LEU A 114 22.03 11.60 35.39
C LEU A 114 21.35 11.16 36.69
N ALA A 115 21.89 10.16 37.40
CA ALA A 115 21.38 9.72 38.70
C ALA A 115 21.42 10.86 39.74
N LYS A 116 22.54 11.58 39.83
CA LYS A 116 22.70 12.75 40.73
C LYS A 116 21.74 13.88 40.39
N LEU A 117 21.56 14.21 39.10
CA LEU A 117 20.60 15.24 38.68
C LEU A 117 19.16 14.89 39.11
N LEU A 118 18.86 13.60 39.29
CA LEU A 118 17.55 13.10 39.65
C LEU A 118 17.43 12.73 41.14
N ASP A 119 18.39 13.12 41.96
CA ASP A 119 18.42 12.84 43.40
C ASP A 119 18.36 11.34 43.74
N ILE A 120 19.00 10.50 42.93
CA ILE A 120 19.07 9.03 43.10
C ILE A 120 20.50 8.63 43.50
N GLU A 121 20.62 7.68 44.43
CA GLU A 121 21.88 6.98 44.70
C GLU A 121 22.42 6.34 43.42
N LYS A 122 23.72 6.03 43.38
CA LYS A 122 24.30 5.28 42.26
C LYS A 122 23.49 3.98 42.03
N PRO A 123 22.78 3.82 40.91
CA PRO A 123 21.86 2.70 40.74
C PRO A 123 22.60 1.37 40.81
N LYS A 124 22.12 0.47 41.67
CA LYS A 124 22.73 -0.86 41.85
C LYS A 124 22.07 -1.87 40.92
N TYR A 125 22.89 -2.63 40.21
CA TYR A 125 22.44 -3.69 39.31
C TYR A 125 21.99 -4.93 40.09
N TYR A 126 20.82 -5.48 39.74
CA TYR A 126 20.31 -6.75 40.25
C TYR A 126 19.97 -7.69 39.09
N PRO A 127 20.66 -8.85 38.97
CA PRO A 127 20.34 -9.86 37.96
C PRO A 127 19.08 -10.64 38.34
N ARG A 128 18.51 -11.36 37.37
CA ARG A 128 17.28 -12.17 37.52
C ARG A 128 17.27 -13.05 38.78
N ALA A 129 18.39 -13.70 39.06
CA ALA A 129 18.51 -14.62 40.19
C ALA A 129 18.25 -13.94 41.55
N GLN A 130 18.55 -12.65 41.67
CA GLN A 130 18.31 -11.86 42.89
C GLN A 130 16.98 -11.09 42.82
N PHE A 131 16.64 -10.56 41.64
CA PHE A 131 15.46 -9.75 41.43
C PHE A 131 14.15 -10.56 41.46
N GLY A 132 14.19 -11.83 41.06
CA GLY A 132 13.03 -12.72 41.05
C GLY A 132 12.31 -12.74 39.69
N SER A 133 10.99 -12.94 39.72
CA SER A 133 10.12 -13.08 38.53
C SER A 133 8.99 -12.05 38.57
N PRO A 134 9.25 -10.78 38.22
CA PRO A 134 8.21 -9.77 38.16
C PRO A 134 7.20 -10.07 37.04
N ALA A 135 5.97 -9.63 37.24
CA ALA A 135 4.94 -9.61 36.20
C ALA A 135 4.55 -8.19 35.80
N ALA A 136 4.56 -7.25 36.76
CA ALA A 136 4.10 -5.89 36.54
C ALA A 136 4.79 -4.89 37.48
N VAL A 137 4.56 -3.61 37.21
CA VAL A 137 4.85 -2.50 38.11
C VAL A 137 3.57 -1.91 38.66
N LYS A 138 3.57 -1.57 39.94
CA LYS A 138 2.46 -0.94 40.66
C LYS A 138 2.83 0.50 40.99
N PHE A 139 2.03 1.45 40.51
CA PHE A 139 2.28 2.88 40.74
C PHE A 139 1.52 3.39 41.96
N ASN A 140 2.02 4.48 42.54
CA ASN A 140 1.27 5.30 43.49
C ASN A 140 0.61 6.50 42.81
N ALA A 141 -0.20 7.24 43.55
CA ALA A 141 -0.97 8.38 43.04
C ALA A 141 -0.18 9.72 43.09
N LEU A 142 1.16 9.69 42.97
CA LEU A 142 1.98 10.92 43.03
C LEU A 142 1.85 11.82 41.80
N LEU A 143 1.50 11.26 40.64
CA LEU A 143 1.21 12.01 39.42
C LEU A 143 -0.19 11.70 38.92
N GLN A 144 -0.86 12.74 38.41
CA GLN A 144 -2.20 12.62 37.86
C GLN A 144 -2.17 11.80 36.55
N GLY A 145 -3.04 10.79 36.45
CA GLY A 145 -3.19 9.97 35.25
C GLY A 145 -2.25 8.76 35.16
N LEU A 146 -1.46 8.47 36.20
CA LEU A 146 -0.71 7.21 36.27
C LEU A 146 -1.65 6.00 36.27
N PRO A 147 -1.29 4.91 35.57
CA PRO A 147 -2.04 3.66 35.65
C PRO A 147 -1.85 3.02 37.02
N GLN A 148 -2.81 2.22 37.50
CA GLN A 148 -2.63 1.49 38.77
C GLN A 148 -1.49 0.46 38.67
N THR A 149 -1.47 -0.28 37.56
CA THR A 149 -0.42 -1.25 37.24
C THR A 149 -0.09 -1.19 35.75
N MET A 150 1.11 -1.64 35.38
CA MET A 150 1.54 -1.82 33.99
C MET A 150 2.32 -3.13 33.89
N ALA A 151 1.94 -4.01 32.97
CA ALA A 151 2.65 -5.28 32.81
C ALA A 151 4.09 -5.02 32.34
N GLN A 152 5.04 -5.59 33.06
CA GLN A 152 6.45 -5.49 32.75
C GLN A 152 7.23 -6.65 33.39
N ASN A 153 7.65 -7.58 32.54
CA ASN A 153 8.43 -8.77 32.90
C ASN A 153 9.91 -8.52 32.61
N SER A 154 10.51 -7.64 33.41
CA SER A 154 11.94 -7.34 33.36
C SER A 154 12.74 -8.49 33.97
N TRP A 155 13.87 -8.85 33.36
CA TRP A 155 14.75 -9.92 33.86
C TRP A 155 15.95 -9.40 34.65
N ASN A 156 16.16 -8.08 34.71
CA ASN A 156 17.13 -7.42 35.57
C ASN A 156 16.68 -5.97 35.82
N ILE A 157 17.31 -5.30 36.78
CA ILE A 157 17.05 -3.87 37.07
C ILE A 157 18.32 -3.13 37.50
N LEU A 158 18.31 -1.81 37.31
CA LEU A 158 19.14 -0.84 38.00
C LEU A 158 18.26 -0.13 39.03
N HIS A 159 18.39 -0.52 40.29
CA HIS A 159 17.46 -0.13 41.36
C HIS A 159 17.61 1.36 41.73
N PRO A 160 16.58 2.21 41.48
CA PRO A 160 16.67 3.66 41.69
C PRO A 160 16.28 4.00 43.13
N VAL A 161 17.25 4.05 44.04
CA VAL A 161 17.04 4.41 45.44
C VAL A 161 17.17 5.93 45.60
N PRO A 162 16.18 6.64 46.18
CA PRO A 162 16.31 8.06 46.50
C PRO A 162 17.56 8.35 47.35
N LEU A 163 18.26 9.45 47.09
CA LEU A 163 19.34 9.91 47.97
C LEU A 163 18.81 10.16 49.39
N PRO A 164 19.58 9.83 50.44
CA PRO A 164 19.21 10.14 51.81
C PRO A 164 18.91 11.64 51.99
N ASN A 165 17.81 11.95 52.68
CA ASN A 165 17.33 13.33 52.92
C ASN A 165 16.98 14.15 51.66
N SER A 166 16.87 13.51 50.50
CA SER A 166 16.39 14.17 49.28
C SER A 166 14.85 14.23 49.23
N PRO A 167 14.26 15.16 48.46
CA PRO A 167 12.82 15.21 48.25
C PRO A 167 12.31 14.13 47.27
N ALA A 168 13.18 13.26 46.75
CA ALA A 168 12.79 12.22 45.81
C ALA A 168 11.94 11.13 46.49
N LYS A 169 10.93 10.64 45.76
CA LYS A 169 9.93 9.67 46.25
C LYS A 169 9.86 8.48 45.33
N VAL A 170 9.66 7.29 45.90
CA VAL A 170 9.33 6.10 45.11
C VAL A 170 8.01 6.34 44.39
N LEU A 171 7.99 6.19 43.07
CA LEU A 171 6.81 6.37 42.21
C LEU A 171 6.11 5.03 41.93
N ALA A 172 6.89 3.95 41.81
CA ALA A 172 6.37 2.62 41.50
C ALA A 172 7.23 1.51 42.12
N ARG A 173 6.61 0.35 42.36
CA ARG A 173 7.26 -0.87 42.88
C ARG A 173 7.01 -2.07 41.98
N TRP A 174 7.95 -3.02 41.98
CA TRP A 174 7.79 -4.28 41.25
C TRP A 174 6.88 -5.25 42.00
N ILE A 175 5.96 -5.89 41.27
CA ILE A 175 5.07 -6.93 41.78
C ILE A 175 5.18 -8.22 40.94
N ASP A 176 4.98 -9.37 41.59
CA ASP A 176 4.87 -10.67 40.92
C ASP A 176 3.48 -10.89 40.28
N LYS A 177 3.28 -12.06 39.68
CA LYS A 177 2.03 -12.46 39.02
C LYS A 177 0.81 -12.51 39.97
N ASP A 178 1.05 -12.65 41.27
CA ASP A 178 0.03 -12.73 42.31
C ASP A 178 -0.19 -11.35 42.96
N GLY A 179 0.50 -10.31 42.47
CA GLY A 179 0.37 -8.92 42.92
C GLY A 179 1.21 -8.58 44.15
N LYS A 180 2.09 -9.48 44.62
CA LYS A 180 2.92 -9.27 45.80
C LYS A 180 4.16 -8.43 45.45
N GLU A 181 4.48 -7.44 46.28
CA GLU A 181 5.67 -6.60 46.09
C GLU A 181 6.98 -7.39 46.29
N LEU A 182 7.93 -7.16 45.39
CA LEU A 182 9.24 -7.82 45.38
C LEU A 182 10.31 -7.07 46.20
N GLY A 183 9.97 -5.94 46.83
CA GLY A 183 10.89 -5.15 47.64
C GLY A 183 11.83 -4.21 46.85
N TYR A 184 11.63 -4.09 45.54
CA TYR A 184 12.41 -3.22 44.66
C TYR A 184 11.57 -2.09 44.07
N ASN A 185 12.15 -0.90 44.02
CA ASN A 185 11.59 0.26 43.33
C ASN A 185 11.66 0.05 41.81
N ALA A 186 10.54 0.28 41.14
CA ALA A 186 10.46 0.27 39.69
C ALA A 186 10.66 1.65 39.09
N ALA A 187 10.21 2.70 39.77
CA ALA A 187 10.44 4.07 39.37
C ALA A 187 10.55 4.97 40.59
N THR A 188 11.37 6.03 40.47
CA THR A 188 11.55 7.05 41.49
C THR A 188 11.45 8.43 40.83
N ILE A 189 10.72 9.34 41.48
CA ILE A 189 10.46 10.71 41.01
C ILE A 189 11.15 11.73 41.91
N SER A 190 11.76 12.75 41.31
CA SER A 190 12.33 13.91 42.00
C SER A 190 11.82 15.21 41.36
N LYS A 191 12.30 16.36 41.86
CA LYS A 191 11.96 17.67 41.29
C LYS A 191 12.40 17.81 39.83
N ASN A 192 13.42 17.06 39.40
CA ASN A 192 14.03 17.18 38.09
C ASN A 192 13.56 16.10 37.11
N GLY A 193 12.75 15.12 37.54
CA GLY A 193 12.26 14.08 36.64
C GLY A 193 12.06 12.72 37.27
N VAL A 194 12.08 11.67 36.45
CA VAL A 194 11.82 10.28 36.83
C VAL A 194 12.94 9.37 36.34
N VAL A 195 13.36 8.43 37.19
CA VAL A 195 14.19 7.28 36.79
C VAL A 195 13.35 6.01 36.84
N PHE A 196 13.38 5.22 35.77
CA PHE A 196 12.74 3.92 35.68
C PHE A 196 13.80 2.80 35.65
N ALA A 197 13.59 1.75 36.44
CA ALA A 197 14.62 0.78 36.82
C ALA A 197 15.08 -0.18 35.71
N HIS A 198 14.38 -0.23 34.58
CA HIS A 198 14.70 -1.08 33.42
C HIS A 198 14.33 -0.37 32.11
N THR A 199 14.68 -0.94 30.96
CA THR A 199 14.24 -0.40 29.68
C THR A 199 12.73 -0.60 29.53
N TYR A 200 12.06 0.28 28.79
CA TYR A 200 10.63 0.11 28.49
C TYR A 200 10.42 -1.01 27.46
N LEU A 201 9.66 -2.03 27.86
CA LEU A 201 9.47 -3.27 27.08
C LEU A 201 8.22 -3.26 26.19
N ASP A 202 7.31 -2.29 26.35
CA ASP A 202 6.04 -2.18 25.60
C ASP A 202 5.14 -3.41 25.70
N GLN A 203 5.17 -4.12 26.83
CA GLN A 203 4.38 -5.35 27.07
C GLN A 203 2.91 -5.06 27.42
N ASP A 204 2.63 -3.84 27.88
CA ASP A 204 1.28 -3.30 28.06
C ASP A 204 1.20 -1.91 27.42
N PRO A 205 1.02 -1.84 26.08
CA PRO A 205 1.11 -0.58 25.34
C PRO A 205 0.14 0.50 25.81
N MET A 206 -1.05 0.11 26.29
CA MET A 206 -2.06 1.05 26.74
C MET A 206 -1.69 1.67 28.09
N GLN A 207 -1.35 0.85 29.09
CA GLN A 207 -0.92 1.38 30.39
C GLN A 207 0.43 2.08 30.28
N GLY A 208 1.32 1.62 29.41
CA GLY A 208 2.59 2.27 29.12
C GLY A 208 2.45 3.65 28.47
N ALA A 209 1.48 3.84 27.56
CA ALA A 209 1.16 5.16 27.04
C ALA A 209 0.67 6.10 28.16
N LYS A 210 -0.22 5.63 29.06
CA LYS A 210 -0.67 6.41 30.22
C LYS A 210 0.48 6.78 31.16
N PHE A 211 1.37 5.82 31.46
CA PHE A 211 2.56 6.06 32.27
C PHE A 211 3.45 7.15 31.66
N LEU A 212 3.85 7.00 30.40
CA LEU A 212 4.72 7.97 29.72
C LEU A 212 4.08 9.36 29.68
N PHE A 213 2.79 9.42 29.36
CA PHE A 213 2.06 10.67 29.27
C PHE A 213 1.91 11.38 30.62
N ALA A 214 1.63 10.65 31.71
CA ALA A 214 1.56 11.23 33.04
C ALA A 214 2.88 11.91 33.45
N ILE A 215 4.03 11.34 33.06
CA ILE A 215 5.34 11.98 33.29
C ILE A 215 5.49 13.24 32.45
N VAL A 216 5.16 13.19 31.16
CA VAL A 216 5.21 14.36 30.26
C VAL A 216 4.32 15.48 30.79
N ALA A 217 3.10 15.17 31.22
CA ALA A 217 2.18 16.16 31.74
C ALA A 217 2.57 16.73 33.11
N GLY A 218 3.37 16.00 33.89
CA GLY A 218 4.04 16.54 35.08
C GLY A 218 5.12 17.58 34.74
N ALA A 219 5.70 17.52 33.54
CA ALA A 219 6.70 18.48 33.04
C ALA A 219 6.10 19.63 32.22
N ASP A 220 4.97 19.38 31.56
CA ASP A 220 4.26 20.32 30.68
C ASP A 220 2.78 20.39 31.08
N PRO A 221 2.35 21.42 31.83
CA PRO A 221 0.97 21.56 32.30
C PRO A 221 -0.08 21.61 31.18
N ASP A 222 0.30 21.99 29.96
CA ASP A 222 -0.60 22.08 28.81
C ASP A 222 -0.81 20.73 28.11
N ALA A 223 -0.02 19.70 28.45
CA ALA A 223 -0.11 18.39 27.83
C ALA A 223 -1.50 17.77 28.02
N TRP A 224 -2.01 17.71 29.27
CA TRP A 224 -3.31 17.14 29.59
C TRP A 224 -4.49 17.85 28.88
N PRO A 225 -4.62 19.19 28.95
CA PRO A 225 -5.64 19.92 28.18
C PRO A 225 -5.59 19.63 26.68
N ASN A 226 -4.39 19.61 26.09
CA ASN A 226 -4.19 19.38 24.65
C ASN A 226 -4.54 17.93 24.27
N ALA A 227 -4.15 16.94 25.07
CA ALA A 227 -4.50 15.54 24.82
C ALA A 227 -6.00 15.30 24.99
N ALA A 228 -6.65 15.87 25.99
CA ALA A 228 -8.11 15.77 26.14
C ALA A 228 -8.83 16.36 24.93
N LYS A 229 -8.41 17.56 24.49
CA LYS A 229 -8.96 18.19 23.28
C LYS A 229 -8.73 17.30 22.05
N SER A 230 -7.50 16.86 21.83
CA SER A 230 -7.16 16.02 20.68
C SER A 230 -7.91 14.69 20.70
N ALA A 231 -8.07 14.04 21.86
CA ALA A 231 -8.79 12.78 21.96
C ALA A 231 -10.28 12.95 21.64
N ILE A 232 -10.90 14.04 22.09
CA ILE A 232 -12.30 14.37 21.78
C ILE A 232 -12.48 14.74 20.31
N ASP A 233 -11.61 15.60 19.77
CA ASP A 233 -11.69 16.08 18.39
C ASP A 233 -11.43 14.95 17.38
N ASN A 234 -10.55 14.00 17.73
CA ASN A 234 -10.23 12.84 16.89
C ASN A 234 -11.14 11.64 17.13
N ALA A 235 -12.00 11.64 18.16
CA ALA A 235 -12.91 10.53 18.39
C ALA A 235 -13.89 10.41 17.23
N GLY A 236 -13.87 9.27 16.55
CA GLY A 236 -14.66 9.07 15.35
C GLY A 236 -14.04 9.60 14.06
N VAL A 237 -12.80 10.08 14.10
CA VAL A 237 -11.93 10.14 12.92
C VAL A 237 -11.33 8.75 12.76
N PHE A 238 -12.03 7.89 12.01
CA PHE A 238 -11.58 6.52 11.78
C PHE A 238 -11.75 6.12 10.33
N VAL A 239 -11.14 4.99 10.01
CA VAL A 239 -11.11 4.38 8.69
C VAL A 239 -12.53 4.07 8.19
N GLY A 240 -12.97 4.79 7.15
CA GLY A 240 -14.14 4.43 6.34
C GLY A 240 -15.27 5.45 6.29
N GLU A 241 -15.32 6.42 7.20
CA GLU A 241 -16.29 7.55 7.16
C GLU A 241 -15.56 8.87 7.48
N ASN A 242 -16.06 9.99 6.96
CA ASN A 242 -15.43 11.30 7.18
C ASN A 242 -15.75 11.88 8.56
N SER A 243 -16.81 11.40 9.21
CA SER A 243 -17.26 11.88 10.51
C SER A 243 -18.14 10.86 11.23
N PHE A 244 -18.27 11.01 12.55
CA PHE A 244 -19.23 10.23 13.32
C PHE A 244 -20.69 10.48 12.87
N HIS A 245 -20.98 11.67 12.33
CA HIS A 245 -22.30 11.98 11.75
C HIS A 245 -22.59 11.13 10.50
N ASP A 246 -21.59 10.95 9.63
CA ASP A 246 -21.73 10.11 8.44
C ASP A 246 -21.90 8.63 8.82
N LEU A 247 -21.19 8.17 9.86
CA LEU A 247 -21.43 6.84 10.42
C LEU A 247 -22.88 6.68 10.90
N LYS A 248 -23.46 7.65 11.62
CA LYS A 248 -24.86 7.55 12.09
C LYS A 248 -25.82 7.41 10.91
N LYS A 249 -25.66 8.18 9.84
CA LYS A 249 -26.45 8.03 8.61
C LYS A 249 -26.31 6.63 8.01
N ARG A 250 -25.10 6.10 7.98
CA ARG A 250 -24.86 4.72 7.50
C ARG A 250 -25.56 3.69 8.37
N ILE A 251 -25.47 3.82 9.70
CA ILE A 251 -26.14 2.94 10.65
C ILE A 251 -27.66 2.98 10.44
N ASP A 252 -28.22 4.18 10.25
CA ASP A 252 -29.65 4.35 10.00
C ASP A 252 -30.09 3.64 8.71
N ASN A 253 -29.26 3.71 7.66
CA ASN A 253 -29.49 3.01 6.39
C ASN A 253 -29.26 1.49 6.47
N ALA A 254 -28.40 1.02 7.38
CA ALA A 254 -28.11 -0.40 7.58
C ALA A 254 -29.18 -1.12 8.40
N TYR A 255 -30.00 -0.38 9.17
CA TYR A 255 -31.01 -0.90 10.08
C TYR A 255 -30.46 -1.91 11.11
N ASP A 256 -29.22 -1.71 11.57
CA ASP A 256 -28.58 -2.57 12.58
C ASP A 256 -28.74 -1.99 14.00
N ASP A 257 -29.53 -2.66 14.83
CA ASP A 257 -29.87 -2.18 16.18
C ASP A 257 -28.70 -2.21 17.16
N ASP A 258 -27.73 -3.11 16.99
CA ASP A 258 -26.55 -3.16 17.84
C ASP A 258 -25.57 -2.04 17.49
N ALA A 259 -25.41 -1.74 16.20
CA ALA A 259 -24.67 -0.56 15.74
C ALA A 259 -25.30 0.73 16.28
N ARG A 260 -26.63 0.84 16.31
CA ARG A 260 -27.34 1.99 16.91
C ARG A 260 -27.08 2.13 18.40
N LYS A 261 -27.11 1.02 19.17
CA LYS A 261 -26.80 1.04 20.61
C LYS A 261 -25.37 1.50 20.87
N LEU A 262 -24.40 1.00 20.09
CA LEU A 262 -22.99 1.38 20.20
C LEU A 262 -22.79 2.86 19.84
N ALA A 263 -23.45 3.36 18.80
CA ALA A 263 -23.41 4.79 18.45
C ALA A 263 -24.02 5.66 19.55
N TYR A 264 -25.13 5.25 20.16
CA TYR A 264 -25.72 5.96 21.31
C TYR A 264 -24.77 5.97 22.52
N GLN A 265 -24.12 4.84 22.81
CA GLN A 265 -23.11 4.76 23.88
C GLN A 265 -21.94 5.70 23.60
N ALA A 266 -21.44 5.73 22.37
CA ALA A 266 -20.36 6.62 21.96
C ALA A 266 -20.73 8.10 22.14
N ASP A 267 -21.94 8.51 21.76
CA ASP A 267 -22.45 9.87 22.01
C ASP A 267 -22.39 10.22 23.50
N LYS A 268 -22.91 9.35 24.36
CA LYS A 268 -22.92 9.57 25.82
C LYS A 268 -21.50 9.71 26.37
N LEU A 269 -20.58 8.86 25.92
CA LEU A 269 -19.18 8.91 26.32
C LEU A 269 -18.51 10.22 25.86
N LEU A 270 -18.78 10.70 24.64
CA LEU A 270 -18.25 11.98 24.16
C LEU A 270 -18.80 13.18 24.91
N GLN A 271 -20.09 13.17 25.27
CA GLN A 271 -20.66 14.24 26.10
C GLN A 271 -20.03 14.26 27.49
N ASN A 272 -19.84 13.08 28.10
CA ASN A 272 -19.16 12.98 29.38
C ASN A 272 -17.68 13.40 29.27
N ALA A 273 -16.99 13.07 28.17
CA ALA A 273 -15.62 13.50 27.93
C ALA A 273 -15.51 15.03 27.86
N LYS A 274 -16.42 15.69 27.14
CA LYS A 274 -16.50 17.15 27.07
C LYS A 274 -16.79 17.79 28.44
N LEU A 275 -17.67 17.18 29.23
CA LEU A 275 -17.95 17.63 30.59
C LEU A 275 -16.74 17.45 31.53
N ALA A 276 -16.03 16.33 31.43
CA ALA A 276 -14.80 16.10 32.19
C ALA A 276 -13.71 17.13 31.79
N GLN A 277 -13.58 17.43 30.49
CA GLN A 277 -12.67 18.45 29.99
C GLN A 277 -13.03 19.84 30.53
N SER A 278 -14.30 20.25 30.51
CA SER A 278 -14.72 21.55 31.05
C SER A 278 -14.48 21.67 32.56
N ASN A 279 -14.57 20.54 33.28
CA ASN A 279 -14.26 20.44 34.70
C ASN A 279 -12.76 20.26 35.00
N LYS A 280 -11.88 20.39 34.00
CA LYS A 280 -10.42 20.21 34.09
C LYS A 280 -9.99 18.81 34.56
N LYS A 281 -10.86 17.80 34.42
CA LYS A 281 -10.58 16.38 34.66
C LYS A 281 -10.05 15.73 33.39
N TYR A 282 -8.91 16.20 32.90
CA TYR A 282 -8.40 15.82 31.58
C TYR A 282 -8.08 14.33 31.40
N PRO A 283 -7.50 13.60 32.37
CA PRO A 283 -7.29 12.16 32.21
C PRO A 283 -8.60 11.39 32.05
N GLU A 284 -9.63 11.77 32.81
CA GLU A 284 -10.98 11.20 32.67
C GLU A 284 -11.58 11.52 31.29
N ALA A 285 -11.39 12.75 30.80
CA ALA A 285 -11.83 13.14 29.47
C ALA A 285 -11.17 12.31 28.35
N VAL A 286 -9.85 12.07 28.44
CA VAL A 286 -9.12 11.20 27.50
C VAL A 286 -9.65 9.78 27.54
N ASP A 287 -9.80 9.20 28.73
CA ASP A 287 -10.30 7.83 28.89
C ASP A 287 -11.73 7.66 28.35
N LEU A 288 -12.61 8.64 28.57
CA LEU A 288 -13.98 8.65 28.03
C LEU A 288 -13.98 8.80 26.51
N ALA A 289 -13.13 9.67 25.95
CA ALA A 289 -13.01 9.86 24.50
C ALA A 289 -12.47 8.61 23.81
N GLN A 290 -11.50 7.92 24.41
CA GLN A 290 -10.99 6.64 23.90
C GLN A 290 -12.04 5.54 23.92
N GLN A 291 -12.82 5.44 25.01
CA GLN A 291 -13.95 4.51 25.07
C GLN A 291 -15.00 4.83 24.00
N ALA A 292 -15.25 6.11 23.75
CA ALA A 292 -16.14 6.52 22.67
C ALA A 292 -15.60 6.09 21.31
N ASP A 293 -14.30 6.31 21.03
CA ASP A 293 -13.67 5.91 19.78
C ASP A 293 -13.77 4.38 19.54
N VAL A 294 -13.55 3.56 20.57
CA VAL A 294 -13.75 2.11 20.48
C VAL A 294 -15.21 1.76 20.17
N ALA A 295 -16.18 2.41 20.82
CA ALA A 295 -17.59 2.20 20.55
C ALA A 295 -17.98 2.62 19.12
N ILE A 296 -17.43 3.74 18.62
CA ILE A 296 -17.63 4.22 17.25
C ILE A 296 -17.09 3.20 16.23
N LYS A 297 -15.86 2.71 16.42
CA LYS A 297 -15.23 1.71 15.55
C LYS A 297 -16.00 0.39 15.55
N ASN A 298 -16.47 -0.06 16.70
CA ASN A 298 -17.31 -1.25 16.79
C ASN A 298 -18.67 -1.05 16.11
N ALA A 299 -19.29 0.12 16.27
CA ALA A 299 -20.53 0.47 15.57
C ALA A 299 -20.33 0.46 14.06
N TYR A 300 -19.21 1.01 13.56
CA TYR A 300 -18.86 0.94 12.15
C TYR A 300 -18.70 -0.50 11.66
N ALA A 301 -17.92 -1.31 12.37
CA ALA A 301 -17.66 -2.69 11.97
C ALA A 301 -18.97 -3.50 11.85
N LYS A 302 -19.95 -3.26 12.73
CA LYS A 302 -21.31 -3.85 12.67
C LYS A 302 -22.07 -3.53 11.38
N THR A 303 -21.79 -2.39 10.74
CA THR A 303 -22.42 -2.05 9.45
C THR A 303 -21.86 -2.84 8.26
N ILE A 304 -20.88 -3.72 8.47
CA ILE A 304 -20.27 -4.54 7.43
C ILE A 304 -20.94 -5.92 7.44
N PRO A 305 -21.78 -6.22 6.43
CA PRO A 305 -22.52 -7.47 6.42
C PRO A 305 -21.59 -8.67 6.16
N PRO A 306 -21.93 -9.86 6.66
CA PRO A 306 -21.21 -11.06 6.31
C PRO A 306 -21.55 -11.53 4.90
N ARG A 307 -20.63 -12.26 4.25
CA ARG A 307 -20.83 -12.81 2.90
C ARG A 307 -20.66 -14.33 2.89
N ARG A 308 -21.53 -15.06 2.19
CA ARG A 308 -21.42 -16.53 2.01
C ARG A 308 -20.65 -16.87 0.73
N GLY A 309 -20.19 -18.12 0.62
CA GLY A 309 -19.47 -18.60 -0.56
C GLY A 309 -18.16 -17.86 -0.79
N GLU A 310 -17.43 -17.56 0.28
CA GLU A 310 -16.13 -16.88 0.20
C GLU A 310 -15.10 -17.62 1.06
N LEU A 311 -13.84 -17.57 0.62
CA LEU A 311 -12.75 -18.03 1.46
C LEU A 311 -12.47 -16.98 2.54
N ARG A 312 -12.44 -17.44 3.80
CA ARG A 312 -12.06 -16.66 4.98
C ARG A 312 -10.87 -17.37 5.61
N GLY A 313 -9.70 -17.03 5.13
CA GLY A 313 -8.45 -17.72 5.45
C GLY A 313 -7.61 -16.99 6.50
N ALA A 314 -6.73 -17.73 7.16
CA ALA A 314 -5.67 -17.14 7.97
C ALA A 314 -4.31 -17.80 7.69
N TRP A 315 -3.30 -16.97 7.42
CA TRP A 315 -1.92 -17.43 7.32
C TRP A 315 -1.29 -17.50 8.70
N ILE A 316 -0.66 -18.63 9.02
CA ILE A 316 0.10 -18.81 10.26
C ILE A 316 1.52 -19.25 9.94
N HIS A 317 2.48 -18.41 10.33
CA HIS A 317 3.89 -18.65 10.04
C HIS A 317 4.52 -19.70 10.98
N SER A 318 3.91 -19.95 12.13
CA SER A 318 4.31 -21.00 13.06
C SER A 318 3.84 -22.37 12.58
N ALA A 319 4.75 -23.35 12.53
CA ALA A 319 4.43 -24.74 12.29
C ALA A 319 3.77 -25.44 13.50
N TYR A 320 3.61 -24.77 14.64
CA TYR A 320 3.19 -25.37 15.92
C TYR A 320 1.90 -24.77 16.49
N GLY A 321 1.15 -24.03 15.67
CA GLY A 321 0.02 -23.23 16.13
C GLY A 321 0.44 -21.95 16.87
N ILE A 322 -0.50 -21.33 17.58
CA ILE A 322 -0.28 -20.09 18.34
C ILE A 322 0.39 -20.40 19.68
N SER A 323 1.62 -19.92 19.88
CA SER A 323 2.33 -20.02 21.17
C SER A 323 2.30 -21.46 21.75
N ASP A 324 1.74 -21.64 22.94
CA ASP A 324 1.57 -22.92 23.65
C ASP A 324 0.19 -23.56 23.42
N TRP A 325 -0.65 -23.01 22.53
CA TRP A 325 -2.01 -23.50 22.30
C TRP A 325 -2.07 -24.85 21.56
N GLY A 326 -1.02 -25.18 20.80
CA GLY A 326 -1.06 -26.28 19.84
C GLY A 326 -2.12 -26.10 18.75
N TRP A 327 -2.32 -27.11 17.91
CA TRP A 327 -3.21 -27.01 16.76
C TRP A 327 -4.70 -27.03 17.11
N ASP A 328 -5.14 -27.85 18.08
CA ASP A 328 -6.57 -27.98 18.40
C ASP A 328 -7.20 -26.62 18.77
N LYS A 329 -6.64 -25.90 19.73
CA LYS A 329 -7.13 -24.58 20.13
C LYS A 329 -6.92 -23.54 19.02
N THR A 330 -5.79 -23.58 18.31
CA THR A 330 -5.50 -22.65 17.20
C THR A 330 -6.56 -22.71 16.09
N ILE A 331 -6.95 -23.91 15.69
CA ILE A 331 -7.97 -24.14 14.63
C ILE A 331 -9.38 -23.93 15.17
N LYS A 332 -9.69 -24.41 16.39
CA LYS A 332 -10.97 -24.15 17.05
C LYS A 332 -11.30 -22.66 17.08
N THR A 333 -10.34 -21.83 17.46
CA THR A 333 -10.54 -20.38 17.53
C THR A 333 -10.83 -19.77 16.16
N LEU A 334 -10.24 -20.25 15.07
CA LEU A 334 -10.63 -19.81 13.72
C LEU A 334 -12.07 -20.21 13.38
N ALA A 335 -12.40 -21.48 13.58
CA ALA A 335 -13.71 -22.04 13.26
C ALA A 335 -14.84 -21.32 14.01
N GLU A 336 -14.68 -21.13 15.32
CA GLU A 336 -15.67 -20.46 16.17
C GLU A 336 -15.85 -18.98 15.83
N ASN A 337 -14.93 -18.37 15.09
CA ASN A 337 -14.98 -16.99 14.62
C ASN A 337 -15.23 -16.88 13.11
N GLY A 338 -15.78 -17.93 12.48
CA GLY A 338 -16.33 -17.86 11.13
C GLY A 338 -15.29 -17.95 10.00
N PHE A 339 -14.06 -18.38 10.28
CA PHE A 339 -13.03 -18.71 9.29
C PHE A 339 -13.15 -20.16 8.83
N ASN A 340 -12.84 -20.43 7.57
CA ASN A 340 -13.01 -21.76 6.94
C ASN A 340 -11.74 -22.32 6.30
N ALA A 341 -10.62 -21.60 6.35
CA ALA A 341 -9.33 -22.09 5.84
C ALA A 341 -8.15 -21.62 6.70
N VAL A 342 -7.13 -22.47 6.80
CA VAL A 342 -5.83 -22.15 7.40
C VAL A 342 -4.71 -22.46 6.43
N PHE A 343 -3.70 -21.59 6.43
CA PHE A 343 -2.51 -21.72 5.60
C PHE A 343 -1.26 -21.77 6.51
N PRO A 344 -0.93 -22.95 7.06
CA PRO A 344 0.19 -23.06 7.99
C PRO A 344 1.51 -23.31 7.27
N ASN A 345 2.55 -22.55 7.64
CA ASN A 345 3.91 -22.81 7.18
C ASN A 345 4.44 -24.09 7.81
N MET A 346 4.71 -25.10 6.99
CA MET A 346 5.15 -26.43 7.46
C MET A 346 6.53 -26.81 6.94
N LEU A 347 7.10 -26.01 6.04
CA LEU A 347 8.38 -26.30 5.41
C LEU A 347 8.99 -25.06 4.73
N TRP A 348 10.31 -25.03 4.77
CA TRP A 348 11.15 -23.99 4.17
C TRP A 348 11.95 -24.54 2.99
N GLY A 349 12.88 -23.75 2.46
CA GLY A 349 13.73 -24.15 1.33
C GLY A 349 14.47 -25.48 1.56
N TYR A 350 14.81 -25.83 2.80
CA TYR A 350 15.62 -27.04 3.09
C TYR A 350 15.33 -27.71 4.45
N VAL A 351 14.17 -27.45 5.06
CA VAL A 351 13.74 -28.12 6.30
C VAL A 351 12.23 -28.28 6.34
N ALA A 352 11.77 -29.36 6.95
CA ALA A 352 10.35 -29.66 7.17
C ALA A 352 10.03 -29.83 8.67
N ASP A 353 8.85 -29.36 9.09
CA ASP A 353 8.30 -29.54 10.44
C ASP A 353 7.36 -30.77 10.53
N TYR A 354 7.54 -31.74 9.64
CA TYR A 354 6.83 -33.02 9.60
C TYR A 354 7.79 -34.17 9.31
N GLU A 355 7.30 -35.42 9.31
CA GLU A 355 8.10 -36.61 9.00
C GLU A 355 8.39 -36.72 7.50
N SER A 356 9.22 -35.81 6.98
CA SER A 356 9.62 -35.76 5.57
C SER A 356 10.66 -36.84 5.23
N ASP A 357 10.52 -37.43 4.05
CA ASP A 357 11.48 -38.33 3.39
C ASP A 357 12.30 -37.58 2.32
N VAL A 358 11.90 -36.36 1.95
CA VAL A 358 12.55 -35.51 0.95
C VAL A 358 13.47 -34.47 1.58
N LEU A 359 13.02 -33.78 2.63
CA LEU A 359 13.74 -32.71 3.31
C LEU A 359 14.28 -33.16 4.67
N PRO A 360 15.40 -32.57 5.14
CA PRO A 360 15.79 -32.68 6.53
C PRO A 360 14.64 -32.28 7.48
N ARG A 361 14.47 -33.05 8.55
CA ARG A 361 13.45 -32.79 9.57
C ARG A 361 13.98 -31.78 10.57
N HIS A 362 13.15 -30.79 10.90
CA HIS A 362 13.48 -29.85 11.97
C HIS A 362 13.64 -30.63 13.30
N PRO A 363 14.63 -30.34 14.16
CA PRO A 363 14.85 -31.12 15.39
C PRO A 363 13.63 -31.23 16.31
N ALA A 364 12.77 -30.21 16.31
CA ALA A 364 11.56 -30.21 17.12
C ALA A 364 10.50 -31.23 16.65
N VAL A 365 10.58 -31.79 15.44
CA VAL A 365 9.69 -32.89 15.01
C VAL A 365 9.83 -34.09 15.94
N LYS A 366 11.05 -34.38 16.42
CA LYS A 366 11.30 -35.49 17.36
C LYS A 366 10.54 -35.36 18.68
N THR A 367 10.31 -34.13 19.14
CA THR A 367 9.70 -33.87 20.46
C THR A 367 8.25 -33.39 20.36
N LYS A 368 7.85 -32.79 19.23
CA LYS A 368 6.52 -32.22 19.03
C LYS A 368 5.67 -32.99 18.02
N GLY A 369 6.25 -33.98 17.33
CA GLY A 369 5.58 -34.83 16.35
C GLY A 369 5.39 -34.20 14.98
N ASP A 370 4.71 -34.94 14.10
CA ASP A 370 4.37 -34.52 12.74
C ASP A 370 3.33 -33.39 12.75
N GLN A 371 3.77 -32.16 12.42
CA GLN A 371 2.88 -31.00 12.52
C GLN A 371 1.81 -30.95 11.42
N ILE A 372 2.05 -31.52 10.24
CA ILE A 372 1.01 -31.59 9.20
C ILE A 372 -0.13 -32.48 9.69
N LYS A 373 0.20 -33.66 10.25
CA LYS A 373 -0.81 -34.58 10.78
C LYS A 373 -1.64 -33.94 11.90
N LEU A 374 -0.99 -33.31 12.89
CA LEU A 374 -1.66 -32.68 14.02
C LEU A 374 -2.57 -31.51 13.60
N CYS A 375 -2.11 -30.69 12.66
CA CYS A 375 -2.93 -29.60 12.12
C CYS A 375 -4.11 -30.13 11.32
N LEU A 376 -3.92 -31.18 10.52
CA LEU A 376 -4.96 -31.80 9.71
C LEU A 376 -6.06 -32.42 10.58
N GLU A 377 -5.70 -33.14 11.65
CA GLU A 377 -6.66 -33.71 12.61
C GLU A 377 -7.52 -32.61 13.26
N ALA A 378 -6.93 -31.47 13.63
CA ALA A 378 -7.67 -30.33 14.14
C ALA A 378 -8.58 -29.70 13.07
N CYS A 379 -8.10 -29.57 11.83
CA CYS A 379 -8.89 -29.06 10.71
C CYS A 379 -10.09 -29.96 10.39
N GLU A 380 -9.92 -31.28 10.39
CA GLU A 380 -11.00 -32.25 10.20
C GLU A 380 -12.06 -32.15 11.31
N LYS A 381 -11.61 -31.99 12.56
CA LYS A 381 -12.51 -31.84 13.73
C LYS A 381 -13.39 -30.59 13.65
N TYR A 382 -12.86 -29.49 13.13
CA TYR A 382 -13.55 -28.19 13.12
C TYR A 382 -14.03 -27.73 11.73
N GLY A 383 -13.82 -28.54 10.69
CA GLY A 383 -14.31 -28.28 9.33
C GLY A 383 -13.57 -27.17 8.58
N LEU A 384 -12.26 -27.03 8.80
CA LEU A 384 -11.42 -26.07 8.07
C LEU A 384 -10.67 -26.73 6.93
N GLU A 385 -10.49 -26.01 5.82
CA GLU A 385 -9.53 -26.39 4.81
C GLU A 385 -8.10 -26.11 5.28
N MET A 386 -7.21 -27.05 5.00
CA MET A 386 -5.78 -26.92 5.27
C MET A 386 -5.01 -26.84 3.96
N HIS A 387 -4.36 -25.69 3.75
CA HIS A 387 -3.52 -25.41 2.58
C HIS A 387 -2.08 -25.27 3.02
N VAL A 388 -1.25 -26.29 2.82
CA VAL A 388 0.12 -26.33 3.35
C VAL A 388 0.98 -25.26 2.69
N TRP A 389 1.41 -24.29 3.48
CA TRP A 389 2.29 -23.22 3.03
C TRP A 389 3.75 -23.70 3.07
N LYS A 390 4.41 -23.57 1.92
CA LYS A 390 5.86 -23.70 1.76
C LYS A 390 6.53 -22.36 1.53
N VAL A 391 7.55 -22.05 2.32
CA VAL A 391 8.52 -21.01 1.95
C VAL A 391 9.49 -21.61 0.92
N CYS A 392 9.42 -21.14 -0.32
CA CYS A 392 10.22 -21.64 -1.44
C CYS A 392 11.59 -20.98 -1.46
N TRP A 393 12.63 -21.76 -1.78
CA TRP A 393 14.04 -21.36 -1.94
C TRP A 393 14.72 -20.81 -0.68
N ASN A 394 14.05 -19.99 0.11
CA ASN A 394 14.57 -19.37 1.32
C ASN A 394 14.60 -20.38 2.47
N MET A 395 15.80 -20.67 3.00
CA MET A 395 15.96 -21.48 4.21
C MET A 395 15.57 -20.70 5.48
N GLY A 396 15.55 -19.36 5.43
CA GLY A 396 15.09 -18.52 6.51
C GLY A 396 15.92 -18.62 7.80
N TYR A 397 15.33 -18.20 8.91
CA TYR A 397 15.90 -18.35 10.25
C TYR A 397 15.49 -19.67 10.92
N HIS A 398 14.43 -20.30 10.44
CA HIS A 398 13.88 -21.54 11.00
C HIS A 398 14.68 -22.78 10.60
N THR A 399 15.40 -22.72 9.47
CA THR A 399 16.34 -23.80 9.12
C THR A 399 17.55 -23.76 10.05
N PRO A 400 17.92 -24.90 10.68
CA PRO A 400 19.11 -25.00 11.53
C PRO A 400 20.38 -24.47 10.84
N PRO A 401 21.23 -23.68 11.54
CA PRO A 401 22.41 -23.05 10.93
C PRO A 401 23.36 -24.02 10.24
N GLU A 402 23.51 -25.24 10.75
CA GLU A 402 24.35 -26.29 10.17
C GLU A 402 23.84 -26.78 8.81
N LEU A 403 22.51 -26.81 8.61
CA LEU A 403 21.91 -27.17 7.33
C LEU A 403 22.05 -26.04 6.31
N ILE A 404 21.95 -24.78 6.76
CA ILE A 404 22.24 -23.61 5.91
C ILE A 404 23.69 -23.68 5.43
N LYS A 405 24.63 -23.87 6.35
CA LYS A 405 26.06 -23.97 6.04
C LYS A 405 26.35 -25.11 5.09
N LYS A 406 25.72 -26.28 5.27
CA LYS A 406 25.85 -27.42 4.35
C LYS A 406 25.49 -27.04 2.91
N MET A 407 24.40 -26.32 2.69
CA MET A 407 23.98 -25.92 1.33
C MET A 407 24.87 -24.82 0.74
N GLN A 408 25.40 -23.95 1.59
CA GLN A 408 26.38 -22.93 1.24
C GLN A 408 27.72 -23.54 0.81
N ASP A 409 28.28 -24.45 1.61
CA ASP A 409 29.53 -25.16 1.32
C ASP A 409 29.39 -26.02 0.03
N ALA A 410 28.19 -26.52 -0.25
CA ALA A 410 27.86 -27.25 -1.48
C ALA A 410 27.62 -26.35 -2.72
N ASN A 411 27.79 -25.02 -2.59
CA ASN A 411 27.51 -24.04 -3.66
C ASN A 411 26.08 -24.15 -4.24
N LYS A 412 25.11 -24.54 -3.40
CA LYS A 412 23.69 -24.65 -3.79
C LYS A 412 22.89 -23.37 -3.53
N THR A 413 23.50 -22.34 -2.94
CA THR A 413 22.84 -21.06 -2.64
C THR A 413 23.16 -19.98 -3.65
N GLN A 414 22.25 -19.01 -3.78
CA GLN A 414 22.45 -17.82 -4.59
C GLN A 414 23.57 -16.94 -4.00
N LEU A 415 24.33 -16.25 -4.85
CA LEU A 415 25.31 -15.23 -4.46
C LEU A 415 24.80 -13.82 -4.77
N LYS A 416 25.16 -12.85 -3.94
CA LYS A 416 24.96 -11.43 -4.23
C LYS A 416 26.01 -10.90 -5.19
N LEU A 417 25.83 -9.66 -5.66
CA LEU A 417 26.80 -8.95 -6.50
C LEU A 417 28.21 -8.85 -5.90
N ASP A 418 28.34 -8.77 -4.58
CA ASP A 418 29.63 -8.71 -3.86
C ASP A 418 30.24 -10.10 -3.62
N GLY A 419 29.61 -11.17 -4.12
CA GLY A 419 30.03 -12.55 -3.93
C GLY A 419 29.60 -13.17 -2.60
N SER A 420 28.95 -12.42 -1.70
CA SER A 420 28.47 -12.97 -0.44
C SER A 420 27.33 -13.97 -0.64
N GLN A 421 27.36 -15.05 0.14
CA GLN A 421 26.34 -16.09 0.10
C GLN A 421 25.02 -15.64 0.74
N THR A 422 23.92 -16.04 0.12
CA THR A 422 22.58 -15.88 0.68
C THR A 422 22.12 -17.13 1.42
N ARG A 423 20.92 -17.08 2.00
CA ARG A 423 20.20 -18.24 2.54
C ARG A 423 19.20 -18.84 1.55
N TYR A 424 19.22 -18.38 0.30
CA TYR A 424 18.29 -18.84 -0.73
C TYR A 424 18.97 -19.88 -1.60
N LEU A 425 18.31 -21.00 -1.83
CA LEU A 425 18.69 -21.97 -2.83
C LEU A 425 18.65 -21.34 -4.22
N ALA A 426 19.62 -21.69 -5.05
CA ALA A 426 19.73 -21.19 -6.42
C ALA A 426 18.74 -21.94 -7.35
N PRO A 427 17.73 -21.27 -7.95
CA PRO A 427 16.65 -21.95 -8.68
C PRO A 427 17.07 -22.58 -10.01
N HIS A 428 18.16 -22.11 -10.63
CA HIS A 428 18.67 -22.68 -11.88
C HIS A 428 19.39 -24.01 -11.70
N ILE A 429 19.79 -24.35 -10.47
CA ILE A 429 20.46 -25.62 -10.17
C ILE A 429 19.42 -26.75 -10.21
N PRO A 430 19.56 -27.74 -11.11
CA PRO A 430 18.53 -28.78 -11.31
C PRO A 430 18.19 -29.58 -10.05
N GLU A 431 19.16 -29.87 -9.18
CA GLU A 431 18.89 -30.62 -7.95
C GLU A 431 18.07 -29.81 -6.95
N ASN A 432 18.27 -28.48 -6.89
CA ASN A 432 17.46 -27.61 -6.03
C ASN A 432 16.02 -27.54 -6.55
N LEU A 433 15.84 -27.38 -7.86
CA LEU A 433 14.51 -27.36 -8.48
C LEU A 433 13.78 -28.69 -8.24
N GLN A 434 14.46 -29.82 -8.44
CA GLN A 434 13.86 -31.14 -8.21
C GLN A 434 13.52 -31.37 -6.74
N LEU A 435 14.35 -30.88 -5.81
CA LEU A 435 14.05 -30.93 -4.38
C LEU A 435 12.79 -30.13 -4.02
N GLU A 436 12.65 -28.91 -4.54
CA GLU A 436 11.46 -28.07 -4.35
C GLU A 436 10.19 -28.74 -4.91
N ILE A 437 10.29 -29.35 -6.10
CA ILE A 437 9.19 -30.11 -6.70
C ILE A 437 8.80 -31.29 -5.81
N GLU A 438 9.74 -32.15 -5.43
CA GLU A 438 9.41 -33.34 -4.64
C GLU A 438 8.93 -33.01 -3.23
N ALA A 439 9.43 -31.94 -2.61
CA ALA A 439 8.93 -31.50 -1.30
C ALA A 439 7.45 -31.11 -1.35
N MET A 440 7.02 -30.45 -2.44
CA MET A 440 5.60 -30.13 -2.65
C MET A 440 4.77 -31.38 -2.97
N LEU A 441 5.28 -32.28 -3.83
CA LEU A 441 4.54 -33.49 -4.22
C LEU A 441 4.49 -34.54 -3.10
N GLU A 442 5.48 -34.59 -2.21
CA GLU A 442 5.47 -35.43 -1.01
C GLU A 442 4.23 -35.14 -0.15
N ILE A 443 3.93 -33.86 0.08
CA ILE A 443 2.77 -33.45 0.87
C ILE A 443 1.48 -34.01 0.25
N VAL A 444 1.34 -33.91 -1.07
CA VAL A 444 0.17 -34.40 -1.80
C VAL A 444 0.02 -35.93 -1.71
N ARG A 445 1.14 -36.67 -1.70
CA ARG A 445 1.15 -38.14 -1.59
C ARG A 445 0.87 -38.61 -0.16
N LYS A 446 1.42 -37.95 0.85
CA LYS A 446 1.40 -38.42 2.25
C LYS A 446 0.19 -37.94 3.03
N TYR A 447 -0.37 -36.78 2.71
CA TYR A 447 -1.41 -36.16 3.54
C TYR A 447 -2.66 -35.80 2.74
N LYS A 448 -3.82 -35.99 3.36
CA LYS A 448 -5.13 -35.62 2.80
C LYS A 448 -5.44 -34.13 3.00
N VAL A 449 -4.46 -33.27 2.73
CA VAL A 449 -4.63 -31.81 2.78
C VAL A 449 -5.53 -31.33 1.64
N HIS A 450 -6.11 -30.14 1.79
CA HIS A 450 -6.99 -29.55 0.77
C HIS A 450 -6.18 -28.87 -0.33
N GLY A 451 -4.99 -28.35 0.01
CA GLY A 451 -4.11 -27.77 -0.99
C GLY A 451 -2.65 -27.63 -0.56
N ILE A 452 -1.83 -27.27 -1.54
CA ILE A 452 -0.43 -26.85 -1.39
C ILE A 452 -0.32 -25.38 -1.83
N HIS A 453 0.45 -24.60 -1.08
CA HIS A 453 0.51 -23.15 -1.21
C HIS A 453 1.95 -22.65 -1.29
N PHE A 454 2.32 -22.07 -2.43
CA PHE A 454 3.63 -21.47 -2.66
C PHE A 454 3.73 -20.10 -2.00
N ASP A 455 4.78 -19.84 -1.23
CA ASP A 455 5.18 -18.49 -0.84
C ASP A 455 6.70 -18.34 -0.99
N TYR A 456 7.20 -17.11 -0.97
CA TYR A 456 8.60 -16.79 -1.26
C TYR A 456 9.11 -17.41 -2.57
N ILE A 457 8.20 -17.75 -3.49
CA ILE A 457 8.51 -18.23 -4.83
C ILE A 457 9.02 -17.07 -5.71
N ARG A 458 10.25 -16.67 -5.40
CA ARG A 458 10.93 -15.47 -5.88
C ARG A 458 12.42 -15.50 -5.52
N TYR A 459 13.20 -14.62 -6.15
CA TYR A 459 14.53 -14.25 -5.66
C TYR A 459 14.42 -13.22 -4.52
N PRO A 460 15.48 -13.04 -3.69
CA PRO A 460 15.48 -12.05 -2.61
C PRO A 460 15.28 -10.61 -3.10
N ASP A 461 16.00 -10.22 -4.14
CA ASP A 461 16.04 -8.86 -4.68
C ASP A 461 16.64 -8.84 -6.10
N SER A 462 16.82 -7.64 -6.66
CA SER A 462 17.38 -7.44 -8.01
C SER A 462 18.89 -7.71 -8.10
N SER A 463 19.57 -7.81 -6.96
CA SER A 463 21.03 -7.94 -6.79
C SER A 463 21.45 -9.38 -6.46
N THR A 464 20.58 -10.35 -6.75
CA THR A 464 20.77 -11.79 -6.55
C THR A 464 20.14 -12.55 -7.72
N ASP A 465 20.62 -13.67 -8.23
CA ASP A 465 21.85 -14.45 -7.99
C ASP A 465 22.94 -14.01 -8.97
N PHE A 466 24.22 -14.02 -8.59
CA PHE A 466 25.34 -13.72 -9.49
C PHE A 466 26.50 -14.72 -9.37
N SER A 467 26.18 -15.96 -8.96
CA SER A 467 27.12 -17.08 -8.88
C SER A 467 27.75 -17.45 -10.23
N GLY A 468 28.90 -18.15 -10.17
CA GLY A 468 29.56 -18.66 -11.38
C GLY A 468 28.68 -19.65 -12.17
N SER A 469 27.87 -20.46 -11.48
CA SER A 469 26.91 -21.36 -12.15
C SER A 469 25.77 -20.58 -12.82
N ALA A 470 25.28 -19.50 -12.18
CA ALA A 470 24.28 -18.61 -12.79
C ALA A 470 24.81 -17.94 -14.05
N LYS A 471 26.09 -17.54 -14.07
CA LYS A 471 26.76 -17.03 -15.28
C LYS A 471 26.67 -18.06 -16.41
N LEU A 472 27.14 -19.29 -16.17
CA LEU A 472 27.19 -20.32 -17.20
C LEU A 472 25.81 -20.67 -17.76
N ASP A 473 24.79 -20.79 -16.90
CA ASP A 473 23.43 -21.10 -17.36
C ASP A 473 22.75 -19.92 -18.04
N PHE A 474 23.05 -18.68 -17.61
CA PHE A 474 22.59 -17.51 -18.33
C PHE A 474 23.27 -17.35 -19.69
N GLU A 475 24.56 -17.64 -19.83
CA GLU A 475 25.27 -17.62 -21.12
C GLU A 475 24.67 -18.64 -22.10
N LYS A 476 24.27 -19.83 -21.62
CA LYS A 476 23.51 -20.80 -22.42
C LYS A 476 22.16 -20.24 -22.86
N PHE A 477 21.41 -19.62 -21.96
CA PHE A 477 20.14 -18.97 -22.29
C PHE A 477 20.30 -17.81 -23.28
N LEU A 478 21.37 -17.02 -23.13
CA LEU A 478 21.68 -15.88 -23.98
C LEU A 478 22.24 -16.29 -25.35
N GLY A 479 22.80 -17.50 -25.47
CA GLY A 479 23.46 -18.00 -26.67
C GLY A 479 24.84 -17.40 -26.94
N LYS A 480 25.45 -16.74 -25.94
CA LYS A 480 26.79 -16.14 -26.02
C LYS A 480 27.37 -15.86 -24.64
N GLN A 481 28.69 -15.67 -24.58
CA GLN A 481 29.40 -15.31 -23.36
C GLN A 481 29.09 -13.87 -22.90
N VAL A 482 29.13 -13.66 -21.59
CA VAL A 482 29.02 -12.36 -20.93
C VAL A 482 30.42 -11.88 -20.57
N GLU A 483 30.85 -10.80 -21.24
CA GLU A 483 32.19 -10.22 -21.11
C GLU A 483 32.46 -9.71 -19.68
N ASN A 484 31.59 -8.83 -19.15
CA ASN A 484 31.81 -8.21 -17.85
C ASN A 484 30.82 -8.73 -16.80
N TRP A 485 30.97 -9.99 -16.39
CA TRP A 485 30.17 -10.54 -15.29
C TRP A 485 30.61 -9.99 -13.91
N PRO A 486 29.69 -9.67 -12.98
CA PRO A 486 28.23 -9.63 -13.13
C PRO A 486 27.69 -8.29 -13.66
N LYS A 487 28.55 -7.28 -13.89
CA LYS A 487 28.18 -5.89 -14.23
C LYS A 487 27.22 -5.77 -15.41
N ASP A 488 27.43 -6.56 -16.46
CA ASP A 488 26.57 -6.54 -17.64
C ASP A 488 25.14 -7.04 -17.36
N CYS A 489 24.93 -7.81 -16.29
CA CYS A 489 23.64 -8.40 -15.90
C CYS A 489 23.03 -7.77 -14.62
N ALA A 490 23.86 -7.05 -13.85
CA ALA A 490 23.47 -6.28 -12.68
C ALA A 490 22.42 -5.21 -13.02
N PRO A 491 21.75 -4.58 -12.02
CA PRO A 491 20.92 -3.41 -12.27
C PRO A 491 21.66 -2.38 -13.14
N ASN A 492 20.99 -1.88 -14.19
CA ASN A 492 21.53 -0.99 -15.23
C ASN A 492 22.55 -1.61 -16.23
N GLY A 493 22.85 -2.90 -16.13
CA GLY A 493 23.71 -3.60 -17.09
C GLY A 493 23.04 -3.83 -18.46
N LYS A 494 23.85 -3.92 -19.52
CA LYS A 494 23.39 -4.07 -20.92
C LYS A 494 22.52 -5.32 -21.18
N TYR A 495 22.69 -6.38 -20.38
CA TYR A 495 21.92 -7.62 -20.45
C TYR A 495 20.85 -7.74 -19.35
N ARG A 496 20.62 -6.72 -18.52
CA ARG A 496 19.71 -6.79 -17.38
C ARG A 496 18.31 -7.30 -17.73
N THR A 497 17.72 -6.82 -18.83
CA THR A 497 16.38 -7.24 -19.27
C THR A 497 16.33 -8.73 -19.57
N LYS A 498 17.33 -9.26 -20.31
CA LYS A 498 17.45 -10.69 -20.62
C LYS A 498 17.79 -11.52 -19.39
N TYR A 499 18.62 -11.00 -18.49
CA TYR A 499 18.92 -11.66 -17.23
C TYR A 499 17.67 -11.84 -16.36
N ASN A 500 16.84 -10.80 -16.28
CA ASN A 500 15.57 -10.88 -15.56
C ASN A 500 14.57 -11.84 -16.22
N GLU A 501 14.54 -11.94 -17.55
CA GLU A 501 13.75 -12.94 -18.26
C GLU A 501 14.16 -14.37 -17.87
N TRP A 502 15.47 -14.65 -17.88
CA TRP A 502 16.02 -15.93 -17.42
C TRP A 502 15.67 -16.23 -15.95
N ARG A 503 15.84 -15.26 -15.05
CA ARG A 503 15.46 -15.41 -13.63
C ARG A 503 13.98 -15.74 -13.46
N ARG A 504 13.08 -15.07 -14.18
CA ARG A 504 11.64 -15.36 -14.15
C ARG A 504 11.36 -16.79 -14.61
N ASN A 505 12.00 -17.23 -15.70
CA ASN A 505 11.83 -18.58 -16.21
C ASN A 505 12.22 -19.64 -15.16
N ASN A 506 13.30 -19.43 -14.40
CA ASN A 506 13.70 -20.36 -13.35
C ASN A 506 12.64 -20.48 -12.23
N ILE A 507 12.04 -19.37 -11.82
CA ILE A 507 10.96 -19.38 -10.80
C ILE A 507 9.69 -20.04 -11.37
N THR A 508 9.28 -19.65 -12.57
CA THR A 508 8.09 -20.17 -13.25
C THR A 508 8.15 -21.68 -13.46
N GLN A 509 9.33 -22.25 -13.71
CA GLN A 509 9.50 -23.69 -13.91
C GLN A 509 9.02 -24.52 -12.71
N LEU A 510 9.17 -24.04 -11.48
CA LEU A 510 8.67 -24.73 -10.29
C LEU A 510 7.15 -24.90 -10.35
N VAL A 511 6.42 -23.81 -10.60
CA VAL A 511 4.94 -23.83 -10.68
C VAL A 511 4.46 -24.71 -11.83
N LYS A 512 5.07 -24.55 -13.03
CA LYS A 512 4.74 -25.33 -14.24
C LYS A 512 4.97 -26.83 -14.05
N ASN A 513 5.92 -27.23 -13.21
CA ASN A 513 6.19 -28.65 -12.93
C ASN A 513 5.29 -29.21 -11.83
N VAL A 514 5.06 -28.47 -10.75
CA VAL A 514 4.29 -28.99 -9.60
C VAL A 514 2.82 -29.12 -9.94
N TYR A 515 2.20 -28.13 -10.59
CA TYR A 515 0.76 -28.13 -10.86
C TYR A 515 0.25 -29.41 -11.55
N PRO A 516 0.71 -29.77 -12.77
CA PRO A 516 0.21 -30.96 -13.45
C PRO A 516 0.56 -32.27 -12.72
N LYS A 517 1.73 -32.33 -12.06
CA LYS A 517 2.14 -33.52 -11.27
C LYS A 517 1.26 -33.70 -10.04
N ALA A 518 0.93 -32.62 -9.33
CA ALA A 518 0.03 -32.64 -8.17
C ALA A 518 -1.37 -33.09 -8.60
N LYS A 519 -1.92 -32.49 -9.68
CA LYS A 519 -3.23 -32.87 -10.23
C LYS A 519 -3.30 -34.33 -10.70
N LYS A 520 -2.18 -34.89 -11.17
CA LYS A 520 -2.10 -36.32 -11.53
C LYS A 520 -2.12 -37.24 -10.30
N ILE A 521 -1.50 -36.83 -9.19
CA ILE A 521 -1.51 -37.60 -7.94
C ILE A 521 -2.90 -37.54 -7.30
N ARG A 522 -3.47 -36.33 -7.23
CA ARG A 522 -4.79 -36.05 -6.66
C ARG A 522 -5.47 -34.96 -7.49
N SER A 523 -6.52 -35.29 -8.23
CA SER A 523 -7.19 -34.31 -9.09
C SER A 523 -7.94 -33.21 -8.33
N ASP A 524 -8.29 -33.49 -7.06
CA ASP A 524 -8.99 -32.60 -6.14
C ASP A 524 -8.06 -31.62 -5.39
N ILE A 525 -6.74 -31.87 -5.37
CA ILE A 525 -5.79 -31.03 -4.64
C ILE A 525 -5.79 -29.60 -5.20
N GLN A 526 -5.85 -28.61 -4.34
CA GLN A 526 -5.74 -27.21 -4.73
C GLN A 526 -4.27 -26.77 -4.75
N VAL A 527 -3.90 -25.98 -5.75
CA VAL A 527 -2.55 -25.41 -5.89
C VAL A 527 -2.68 -23.89 -5.97
N SER A 528 -2.05 -23.20 -5.03
CA SER A 528 -2.16 -21.74 -4.90
C SER A 528 -0.83 -21.08 -4.60
N ALA A 529 -0.77 -19.75 -4.71
CA ALA A 529 0.44 -18.98 -4.43
C ALA A 529 0.16 -17.64 -3.74
N ALA A 530 0.95 -17.35 -2.70
CA ALA A 530 1.15 -16.03 -2.13
C ALA A 530 2.05 -15.20 -3.06
N VAL A 531 1.53 -14.07 -3.53
CA VAL A 531 2.23 -13.21 -4.50
C VAL A 531 2.35 -11.78 -4.02
N PHE A 532 3.36 -11.06 -4.49
CA PHE A 532 3.59 -9.67 -4.12
C PHE A 532 2.42 -8.76 -4.53
N ILE A 533 2.25 -7.66 -3.78
CA ILE A 533 1.19 -6.66 -4.01
C ILE A 533 1.23 -6.07 -5.43
N ASN A 534 2.41 -5.75 -5.98
CA ASN A 534 2.57 -5.14 -7.29
C ASN A 534 3.22 -6.12 -8.28
N TRP A 535 2.41 -6.71 -9.16
CA TRP A 535 2.85 -7.73 -10.12
C TRP A 535 3.78 -7.16 -11.20
N GLU A 536 3.59 -5.89 -11.58
CA GLU A 536 4.39 -5.24 -12.64
C GLU A 536 5.83 -4.98 -12.18
N SER A 537 6.03 -4.57 -10.93
CA SER A 537 7.37 -4.38 -10.38
C SER A 537 7.99 -5.72 -9.96
N ALA A 538 7.21 -6.64 -9.39
CA ALA A 538 7.68 -7.94 -8.90
C ALA A 538 8.40 -8.78 -9.97
N LYS A 539 7.91 -8.75 -11.21
CA LYS A 539 8.54 -9.47 -12.34
C LYS A 539 9.97 -9.00 -12.65
N ASN A 540 10.32 -7.78 -12.24
CA ASN A 540 11.61 -7.13 -12.53
C ASN A 540 12.53 -7.04 -11.30
N SER A 541 11.95 -6.89 -10.10
CA SER A 541 12.70 -6.81 -8.85
C SER A 541 13.07 -8.19 -8.31
N ILE A 542 12.08 -9.08 -8.20
CA ILE A 542 12.20 -10.39 -7.49
C ILE A 542 11.89 -11.59 -8.40
N ALA A 543 11.66 -11.34 -9.70
CA ALA A 543 11.39 -12.34 -10.73
C ALA A 543 10.16 -13.24 -10.45
N GLN A 544 9.15 -12.69 -9.76
CA GLN A 544 7.86 -13.33 -9.56
C GLN A 544 6.86 -12.85 -10.63
N ASP A 545 6.32 -13.76 -11.44
CA ASP A 545 5.43 -13.45 -12.57
C ASP A 545 4.09 -14.20 -12.47
N PRO A 546 3.17 -13.73 -11.62
CA PRO A 546 1.88 -14.39 -11.46
C PRO A 546 1.03 -14.38 -12.73
N VAL A 547 1.21 -13.40 -13.62
CA VAL A 547 0.42 -13.31 -14.85
C VAL A 547 0.78 -14.46 -15.79
N ASP A 548 2.07 -14.77 -15.97
CA ASP A 548 2.50 -15.95 -16.75
C ASP A 548 1.92 -17.24 -16.14
N TRP A 549 1.87 -17.39 -14.81
CA TRP A 549 1.33 -18.60 -14.19
C TRP A 549 -0.18 -18.76 -14.44
N LEU A 550 -0.92 -17.66 -14.45
CA LEU A 550 -2.34 -17.64 -14.79
C LEU A 550 -2.58 -17.91 -16.28
N ASP A 551 -1.76 -17.34 -17.16
CA ASP A 551 -1.82 -17.56 -18.61
C ASP A 551 -1.57 -19.03 -18.98
N ASN A 552 -0.77 -19.74 -18.17
CA ASN A 552 -0.44 -21.16 -18.35
C ASN A 552 -1.29 -22.11 -17.49
N ASN A 553 -2.38 -21.64 -16.85
CA ASN A 553 -3.27 -22.45 -16.01
C ASN A 553 -2.52 -23.26 -14.92
N CYS A 554 -1.55 -22.64 -14.25
CA CYS A 554 -0.66 -23.33 -13.29
C CYS A 554 -1.10 -23.16 -11.82
N LEU A 555 -2.25 -22.56 -11.56
CA LEU A 555 -2.81 -22.35 -10.22
C LEU A 555 -4.33 -22.57 -10.25
N ASP A 556 -4.90 -23.02 -9.14
CA ASP A 556 -6.35 -23.07 -8.95
C ASP A 556 -6.88 -21.77 -8.35
N PHE A 557 -6.09 -21.06 -7.52
CA PHE A 557 -6.42 -19.72 -7.04
C PHE A 557 -5.16 -18.94 -6.67
N ILE A 558 -5.29 -17.61 -6.57
CA ILE A 558 -4.15 -16.72 -6.29
C ILE A 558 -4.41 -15.82 -5.08
N CYS A 559 -3.35 -15.60 -4.29
CA CYS A 559 -3.42 -14.90 -3.01
C CYS A 559 -2.43 -13.73 -2.96
N PRO A 560 -2.75 -12.55 -3.52
CA PRO A 560 -1.87 -11.40 -3.41
C PRO A 560 -1.78 -10.88 -1.97
N MET A 561 -0.56 -10.68 -1.46
CA MET A 561 -0.27 -10.11 -0.15
C MET A 561 -0.46 -8.58 -0.17
N ASN A 562 -1.72 -8.14 -0.20
CA ASN A 562 -2.13 -6.73 -0.26
C ASN A 562 -2.02 -6.05 1.11
N TYR A 563 -0.87 -6.17 1.76
CA TYR A 563 -0.66 -5.62 3.10
C TYR A 563 -0.52 -4.10 3.04
N THR A 564 -1.51 -3.41 3.62
CA THR A 564 -1.48 -1.97 3.88
C THR A 564 -1.95 -1.74 5.31
N ALA A 565 -1.37 -0.76 6.02
CA ALA A 565 -1.83 -0.41 7.36
C ALA A 565 -3.15 0.38 7.29
N ASP A 566 -3.18 1.45 6.51
CA ASP A 566 -4.27 2.43 6.41
C ASP A 566 -4.47 3.02 4.99
N ASP A 567 -3.66 2.63 3.99
CA ASP A 567 -3.85 3.08 2.60
C ASP A 567 -4.95 2.28 1.88
N HIS A 568 -6.19 2.64 2.19
CA HIS A 568 -7.40 2.00 1.68
C HIS A 568 -7.64 2.25 0.19
N GLN A 569 -7.26 3.43 -0.31
CA GLN A 569 -7.40 3.74 -1.74
C GLN A 569 -6.40 2.92 -2.57
N MET A 570 -5.17 2.76 -2.08
CA MET A 570 -4.20 1.86 -2.71
C MET A 570 -4.67 0.41 -2.67
N LEU A 571 -5.20 -0.07 -1.55
CA LEU A 571 -5.75 -1.43 -1.43
C LEU A 571 -6.86 -1.68 -2.47
N GLN A 572 -7.82 -0.75 -2.59
CA GLN A 572 -8.89 -0.88 -3.58
C GLN A 572 -8.33 -0.90 -5.01
N ARG A 573 -7.48 0.06 -5.35
CA ARG A 573 -6.87 0.19 -6.69
C ARG A 573 -6.06 -1.04 -7.07
N ILE A 574 -5.22 -1.54 -6.17
CA ILE A 574 -4.38 -2.71 -6.48
C ILE A 574 -5.21 -3.97 -6.63
N THR A 575 -6.23 -4.17 -5.78
CA THR A 575 -7.14 -5.31 -5.87
C THR A 575 -7.89 -5.31 -7.21
N LEU A 576 -8.40 -4.15 -7.65
CA LEU A 576 -9.04 -4.00 -8.96
C LEU A 576 -8.10 -4.34 -10.12
N ASN A 577 -6.84 -3.88 -10.06
CA ASN A 577 -5.84 -4.18 -11.09
C ASN A 577 -5.51 -5.68 -11.15
N GLN A 578 -5.38 -6.34 -10.00
CA GLN A 578 -5.10 -7.77 -9.92
C GLN A 578 -6.29 -8.59 -10.43
N LEU A 579 -7.52 -8.24 -10.04
CA LEU A 579 -8.75 -8.85 -10.58
C LEU A 579 -8.81 -8.73 -12.10
N LYS A 580 -8.51 -7.55 -12.65
CA LYS A 580 -8.42 -7.35 -14.11
C LYS A 580 -7.35 -8.23 -14.76
N ALA A 581 -6.18 -8.37 -14.15
CA ALA A 581 -5.10 -9.23 -14.65
C ALA A 581 -5.45 -10.73 -14.56
N THR A 582 -6.26 -11.15 -13.57
CA THR A 582 -6.75 -12.53 -13.50
C THR A 582 -7.72 -12.86 -14.62
N GLN A 583 -8.46 -11.87 -15.14
CA GLN A 583 -9.53 -12.05 -16.12
C GLN A 583 -10.57 -13.11 -15.68
N ASN A 584 -10.78 -13.25 -14.36
CA ASN A 584 -11.60 -14.30 -13.73
C ASN A 584 -11.24 -15.74 -14.14
N ARG A 585 -9.99 -16.01 -14.52
CA ARG A 585 -9.53 -17.37 -14.82
C ARG A 585 -9.47 -18.26 -13.58
N VAL A 586 -9.19 -17.64 -12.44
CA VAL A 586 -9.17 -18.25 -11.11
C VAL A 586 -9.68 -17.25 -10.07
N PRO A 587 -10.13 -17.68 -8.88
CA PRO A 587 -10.51 -16.82 -7.78
C PRO A 587 -9.28 -16.10 -7.24
N LEU A 588 -9.51 -14.86 -6.82
CA LEU A 588 -8.54 -14.06 -6.10
C LEU A 588 -8.97 -13.93 -4.65
N TYR A 589 -8.07 -14.32 -3.73
CA TYR A 589 -8.26 -14.14 -2.29
C TYR A 589 -7.28 -13.09 -1.78
N ALA A 590 -7.79 -11.91 -1.42
CA ALA A 590 -6.93 -10.78 -1.05
C ALA A 590 -6.28 -11.02 0.32
N GLY A 591 -4.96 -10.99 0.37
CA GLY A 591 -4.18 -11.06 1.60
C GLY A 591 -4.21 -9.73 2.35
N LEU A 592 -4.69 -9.71 3.59
CA LEU A 592 -4.83 -8.53 4.44
C LEU A 592 -3.79 -8.54 5.56
N GLY A 593 -3.10 -7.42 5.74
CA GLY A 593 -1.99 -7.28 6.71
C GLY A 593 -2.49 -7.02 8.13
N SER A 594 -3.40 -7.83 8.67
CA SER A 594 -4.02 -7.63 9.99
C SER A 594 -3.04 -7.39 11.15
N TYR A 595 -1.81 -7.92 11.07
CA TYR A 595 -0.74 -7.64 12.03
C TYR A 595 -0.31 -6.16 12.08
N GLN A 596 -0.48 -5.44 10.97
CA GLN A 596 -0.17 -4.01 10.82
C GLN A 596 -1.35 -3.11 11.21
N HIS A 597 -2.56 -3.65 11.33
CA HIS A 597 -3.75 -2.86 11.60
C HIS A 597 -3.77 -2.42 13.07
N ALA A 598 -4.22 -1.18 13.30
CA ALA A 598 -4.32 -0.63 14.64
C ALA A 598 -5.38 -1.36 15.47
N ASP A 599 -6.52 -1.67 14.86
CA ASP A 599 -7.70 -2.24 15.53
C ASP A 599 -8.51 -3.19 14.60
N PRO A 600 -9.46 -3.96 15.17
CA PRO A 600 -10.27 -4.90 14.40
C PRO A 600 -11.17 -4.24 13.35
N ALA A 601 -11.65 -3.01 13.59
CA ALA A 601 -12.51 -2.29 12.64
C ALA A 601 -11.76 -1.95 11.35
N SER A 602 -10.46 -1.66 11.43
CA SER A 602 -9.59 -1.50 10.26
C SER A 602 -9.52 -2.78 9.41
N THR A 603 -9.45 -3.95 10.06
CA THR A 603 -9.50 -5.25 9.35
C THR A 603 -10.87 -5.48 8.70
N ALA A 604 -11.95 -5.22 9.43
CA ALA A 604 -13.31 -5.33 8.90
C ALA A 604 -13.51 -4.40 7.69
N HIS A 605 -13.00 -3.16 7.76
CA HIS A 605 -13.05 -2.21 6.65
C HIS A 605 -12.30 -2.71 5.41
N GLN A 606 -11.08 -3.23 5.58
CA GLN A 606 -10.33 -3.79 4.46
C GLN A 606 -11.03 -5.01 3.84
N ILE A 607 -11.69 -5.85 4.65
CA ILE A 607 -12.57 -6.93 4.15
C ILE A 607 -13.68 -6.35 3.28
N ASP A 608 -14.35 -5.28 3.71
CA ASP A 608 -15.41 -4.61 2.93
C ASP A 608 -14.86 -4.06 1.60
N ILE A 609 -13.68 -3.43 1.60
CA ILE A 609 -13.02 -2.91 0.39
C ILE A 609 -12.79 -4.02 -0.64
N VAL A 610 -12.17 -5.13 -0.23
CA VAL A 610 -11.80 -6.19 -1.18
C VAL A 610 -13.03 -6.95 -1.68
N ARG A 611 -14.07 -7.10 -0.86
CA ARG A 611 -15.37 -7.63 -1.29
C ARG A 611 -16.02 -6.74 -2.34
N LYS A 612 -16.05 -5.42 -2.10
CA LYS A 612 -16.57 -4.41 -3.03
C LYS A 612 -15.81 -4.39 -4.35
N ALA A 613 -14.48 -4.55 -4.30
CA ALA A 613 -13.66 -4.64 -5.50
C ALA A 613 -13.98 -5.90 -6.34
N GLY A 614 -14.44 -6.97 -5.69
CA GLY A 614 -14.85 -8.22 -6.34
C GLY A 614 -14.00 -9.44 -5.97
N ALA A 615 -13.14 -9.35 -4.94
CA ALA A 615 -12.39 -10.51 -4.46
C ALA A 615 -13.33 -11.62 -3.98
N ASP A 616 -12.97 -12.87 -4.24
CA ASP A 616 -13.78 -14.05 -3.91
C ASP A 616 -13.62 -14.51 -2.45
N GLY A 617 -12.82 -13.78 -1.68
CA GLY A 617 -12.50 -14.04 -0.29
C GLY A 617 -11.28 -13.22 0.15
N PHE A 618 -10.81 -13.48 1.36
CA PHE A 618 -9.67 -12.80 1.97
C PHE A 618 -8.86 -13.77 2.83
N ILE A 619 -7.59 -13.44 3.06
CA ILE A 619 -6.70 -14.16 3.98
C ILE A 619 -6.05 -13.17 4.92
N CYS A 620 -6.20 -13.33 6.24
CA CYS A 620 -5.56 -12.46 7.22
C CYS A 620 -4.15 -12.96 7.57
N PHE A 621 -3.16 -12.07 7.51
CA PHE A 621 -1.83 -12.31 8.08
C PHE A 621 -1.62 -11.41 9.29
N GLN A 622 -1.14 -11.89 10.44
CA GLN A 622 -0.85 -13.28 10.79
C GLN A 622 -1.82 -13.78 11.86
N HIS A 623 -2.10 -15.09 11.85
CA HIS A 623 -2.84 -15.73 12.94
C HIS A 623 -1.93 -15.95 14.15
N ASP A 624 -1.71 -14.88 14.90
CA ASP A 624 -1.00 -14.88 16.19
C ASP A 624 -1.96 -14.68 17.37
N SER A 625 -1.42 -14.63 18.58
CA SER A 625 -2.23 -14.45 19.81
C SER A 625 -3.02 -13.15 19.79
N ARG A 626 -2.46 -12.06 19.22
CA ARG A 626 -3.15 -10.75 19.15
C ARG A 626 -4.34 -10.86 18.19
N PHE A 627 -4.14 -11.39 16.99
CA PHE A 627 -5.23 -11.59 16.05
C PHE A 627 -6.32 -12.49 16.64
N ALA A 628 -5.94 -13.61 17.25
CA ALA A 628 -6.87 -14.58 17.79
C ALA A 628 -7.70 -14.05 18.96
N THR A 629 -7.12 -13.22 19.83
CA THR A 629 -7.78 -12.74 21.06
C THR A 629 -8.42 -11.37 20.92
N GLN A 630 -7.92 -10.50 20.03
CA GLN A 630 -8.39 -9.12 19.91
C GLN A 630 -9.18 -8.86 18.61
N PHE A 631 -8.87 -9.56 17.51
CA PHE A 631 -9.48 -9.29 16.21
C PHE A 631 -10.61 -10.26 15.87
N LEU A 632 -10.37 -11.57 16.01
CA LEU A 632 -11.35 -12.60 15.66
C LEU A 632 -12.71 -12.42 16.36
N PRO A 633 -12.79 -12.14 17.68
CA PRO A 633 -14.08 -11.95 18.34
C PRO A 633 -14.89 -10.80 17.76
N ASN A 634 -14.23 -9.69 17.41
CA ASN A 634 -14.91 -8.57 16.77
C ASN A 634 -15.41 -8.95 15.38
N LEU A 635 -14.57 -9.58 14.55
CA LEU A 635 -14.96 -10.00 13.19
C LEU A 635 -16.14 -10.99 13.22
N LYS A 636 -16.17 -11.89 14.20
CA LYS A 636 -17.27 -12.85 14.42
C LYS A 636 -18.60 -12.13 14.65
N ASP A 637 -18.57 -10.98 15.33
CA ASP A 637 -19.76 -10.21 15.61
C ASP A 637 -20.21 -9.34 14.42
N ASN A 638 -19.48 -9.33 13.30
CA ASN A 638 -19.79 -8.53 12.10
C ASN A 638 -19.54 -9.25 10.76
N ALA A 639 -18.45 -8.91 10.06
CA ALA A 639 -18.11 -9.33 8.70
C ALA A 639 -18.00 -10.85 8.54
N THR A 640 -17.86 -11.62 9.63
CA THR A 640 -17.79 -13.08 9.60
C THR A 640 -18.89 -13.77 10.42
N SER A 641 -19.91 -13.02 10.84
CA SER A 641 -21.01 -13.50 11.70
C SER A 641 -21.88 -14.61 11.11
N SER A 642 -21.99 -14.70 9.79
CA SER A 642 -22.69 -15.80 9.14
C SER A 642 -21.76 -16.94 8.77
N ASN A 643 -22.30 -18.16 8.77
CA ASN A 643 -21.60 -19.34 8.26
C ASN A 643 -21.15 -19.08 6.81
N PRO A 644 -19.84 -19.18 6.50
CA PRO A 644 -19.31 -18.90 5.17
C PRO A 644 -19.80 -19.89 4.10
N GLY A 645 -20.33 -21.06 4.49
CA GLY A 645 -20.67 -22.16 3.59
C GLY A 645 -19.46 -23.06 3.31
N THR A 646 -19.74 -24.26 2.80
CA THR A 646 -18.72 -25.28 2.47
C THR A 646 -18.30 -25.26 1.00
N LEU A 647 -19.11 -24.66 0.13
CA LEU A 647 -18.79 -24.51 -1.29
C LEU A 647 -18.04 -23.19 -1.50
N LEU A 648 -16.77 -23.28 -1.89
CA LEU A 648 -15.91 -22.14 -2.18
C LEU A 648 -15.70 -21.98 -3.69
N PRO A 649 -15.37 -20.75 -4.17
CA PRO A 649 -15.17 -20.51 -5.59
C PRO A 649 -14.12 -21.43 -6.25
N HIS A 650 -13.10 -21.86 -5.51
CA HIS A 650 -12.07 -22.75 -6.05
C HIS A 650 -12.47 -24.23 -6.09
N HIS A 651 -13.61 -24.62 -5.50
CA HIS A 651 -14.21 -25.95 -5.67
C HIS A 651 -15.00 -26.08 -6.98
N SER A 652 -15.36 -24.95 -7.59
CA SER A 652 -16.19 -24.91 -8.78
C SER A 652 -15.34 -25.01 -10.06
N PRO A 653 -15.83 -25.68 -11.12
CA PRO A 653 -15.32 -25.46 -12.47
C PRO A 653 -15.43 -23.98 -12.85
N TYR A 654 -14.37 -23.42 -13.43
CA TYR A 654 -14.30 -22.00 -13.79
C TYR A 654 -15.11 -21.69 -15.04
N ALA A 655 -16.02 -20.71 -14.95
CA ALA A 655 -16.75 -20.19 -16.09
C ALA A 655 -16.12 -18.91 -16.61
N THR A 656 -16.00 -18.78 -17.94
CA THR A 656 -15.63 -17.51 -18.58
C THR A 656 -16.89 -16.67 -18.81
N PHE A 657 -16.86 -15.42 -18.37
CA PHE A 657 -17.98 -14.49 -18.50
C PHE A 657 -17.73 -13.48 -19.62
N THR A 658 -18.65 -13.43 -20.57
CA THR A 658 -18.62 -12.45 -21.68
C THR A 658 -19.83 -11.54 -21.59
N PHE A 659 -19.59 -10.25 -21.39
CA PHE A 659 -20.61 -9.21 -21.41
C PHE A 659 -20.72 -8.62 -22.82
N LYS A 660 -21.95 -8.47 -23.31
CA LYS A 660 -22.22 -7.91 -24.63
C LYS A 660 -22.37 -6.39 -24.54
N ALA A 661 -21.38 -5.67 -25.06
CA ALA A 661 -21.47 -4.22 -25.24
C ALA A 661 -22.54 -3.87 -26.29
N LYS A 662 -23.23 -2.73 -26.11
CA LYS A 662 -24.04 -2.15 -27.19
C LYS A 662 -23.13 -1.57 -28.26
N LYS A 663 -23.57 -1.56 -29.51
CA LYS A 663 -22.82 -0.98 -30.63
C LYS A 663 -22.55 0.53 -30.47
N GLU A 664 -23.31 1.21 -29.61
CA GLU A 664 -23.25 2.65 -29.37
C GLU A 664 -21.97 3.09 -28.63
N TYR A 665 -21.32 2.21 -27.86
CA TYR A 665 -20.12 2.54 -27.10
C TYR A 665 -19.22 1.31 -26.87
N GLU A 666 -17.90 1.51 -26.78
CA GLU A 666 -16.91 0.41 -26.71
C GLU A 666 -16.76 -0.24 -25.32
N PHE A 667 -17.46 0.25 -24.29
CA PHE A 667 -17.36 -0.31 -22.93
C PHE A 667 -18.00 -1.69 -22.84
N LYS A 668 -17.26 -2.67 -22.29
CA LYS A 668 -17.73 -4.04 -22.09
C LYS A 668 -18.20 -4.31 -20.66
N ASP A 669 -17.80 -3.46 -19.73
CA ASP A 669 -17.96 -3.59 -18.29
C ASP A 669 -18.66 -2.37 -17.66
N ILE A 670 -19.17 -1.45 -18.49
CA ILE A 670 -19.90 -0.26 -18.04
C ILE A 670 -21.26 -0.20 -18.76
N PHE A 671 -22.33 0.02 -18.00
CA PHE A 671 -23.70 0.10 -18.49
C PHE A 671 -24.43 1.29 -17.84
N LYS A 672 -25.57 1.69 -18.40
CA LYS A 672 -26.45 2.69 -17.76
C LYS A 672 -27.52 2.03 -16.89
N VAL A 673 -28.05 2.79 -15.93
CA VAL A 673 -29.28 2.42 -15.24
C VAL A 673 -30.40 2.13 -16.23
N ASN A 674 -31.25 1.15 -15.91
CA ASN A 674 -32.34 0.62 -16.75
C ASN A 674 -31.90 -0.03 -18.07
N GLU A 675 -30.61 -0.06 -18.39
CA GLU A 675 -30.10 -0.73 -19.57
C GLU A 675 -30.06 -2.25 -19.35
N ALA A 676 -30.45 -3.01 -20.37
CA ALA A 676 -30.36 -4.46 -20.36
C ALA A 676 -28.90 -4.93 -20.49
N VAL A 677 -28.37 -5.51 -19.41
CA VAL A 677 -27.07 -6.16 -19.34
C VAL A 677 -27.21 -7.59 -19.82
N ASN A 678 -26.50 -7.93 -20.89
CA ASN A 678 -26.48 -9.26 -21.49
C ASN A 678 -25.15 -9.95 -21.21
N VAL A 679 -25.19 -11.13 -20.62
CA VAL A 679 -23.99 -11.90 -20.23
C VAL A 679 -24.11 -13.37 -20.59
N THR A 680 -23.00 -13.97 -21.00
CA THR A 680 -22.86 -15.41 -21.21
C THR A 680 -21.76 -15.94 -20.30
N ALA A 681 -22.11 -16.89 -19.44
CA ALA A 681 -21.16 -17.69 -18.67
C ALA A 681 -20.93 -19.02 -19.38
N ALA A 682 -19.71 -19.24 -19.87
CA ALA A 682 -19.30 -20.45 -20.57
C ALA A 682 -18.49 -21.36 -19.64
N PHE A 683 -19.01 -22.56 -19.37
CA PHE A 683 -18.37 -23.58 -18.53
C PHE A 683 -17.55 -24.58 -19.38
N PRO A 684 -16.56 -25.26 -18.77
CA PRO A 684 -15.84 -26.36 -19.41
C PRO A 684 -16.78 -27.43 -19.97
N LYS A 685 -16.41 -28.05 -21.10
CA LYS A 685 -17.26 -29.04 -21.79
C LYS A 685 -17.64 -30.25 -20.94
N ASN A 686 -16.81 -30.58 -19.96
CA ASN A 686 -16.98 -31.70 -19.03
C ASN A 686 -17.75 -31.32 -17.74
N THR A 687 -18.17 -30.06 -17.58
CA THR A 687 -18.95 -29.63 -16.42
C THR A 687 -20.29 -30.37 -16.35
N ARG A 688 -20.62 -30.91 -15.17
CA ARG A 688 -21.89 -31.59 -14.90
C ARG A 688 -22.69 -30.78 -13.88
N PHE A 689 -23.83 -30.24 -14.30
CA PHE A 689 -24.76 -29.56 -13.42
C PHE A 689 -25.64 -30.60 -12.71
N ARG A 690 -25.47 -30.78 -11.40
CA ARG A 690 -26.21 -31.79 -10.61
C ARG A 690 -27.56 -31.28 -10.11
N LYS A 691 -27.68 -29.97 -9.93
CA LYS A 691 -28.89 -29.30 -9.45
C LYS A 691 -29.28 -28.14 -10.39
N PRO A 692 -30.52 -27.63 -10.28
CA PRO A 692 -30.91 -26.40 -10.97
C PRO A 692 -29.99 -25.23 -10.59
N LEU A 693 -29.54 -24.47 -11.59
CA LEU A 693 -28.70 -23.30 -11.36
C LEU A 693 -29.54 -22.12 -10.92
N GLN A 694 -29.06 -21.42 -9.90
CA GLN A 694 -29.53 -20.12 -9.46
C GLN A 694 -28.58 -19.05 -9.99
N VAL A 695 -29.15 -17.93 -10.44
CA VAL A 695 -28.39 -16.76 -10.88
C VAL A 695 -28.76 -15.62 -9.95
N ASN A 696 -27.77 -15.09 -9.25
CA ASN A 696 -27.93 -13.97 -8.33
C ASN A 696 -27.17 -12.75 -8.85
N ILE A 697 -27.74 -11.57 -8.65
CA ILE A 697 -27.04 -10.30 -8.82
C ILE A 697 -26.53 -9.86 -7.45
N LEU A 698 -25.23 -9.60 -7.39
CA LEU A 698 -24.56 -8.99 -6.25
C LEU A 698 -24.35 -7.50 -6.55
N LYS A 699 -24.59 -6.63 -5.57
CA LYS A 699 -24.24 -5.21 -5.60
C LYS A 699 -23.14 -4.98 -4.57
N ASN A 700 -22.05 -4.34 -4.96
CA ASN A 700 -20.90 -4.04 -4.09
C ASN A 700 -20.34 -5.31 -3.40
N GLY A 701 -20.41 -6.46 -4.08
CA GLY A 701 -19.96 -7.74 -3.56
C GLY A 701 -20.95 -8.48 -2.64
N TYR A 702 -22.13 -7.93 -2.38
CA TYR A 702 -23.16 -8.51 -1.48
C TYR A 702 -24.46 -8.82 -2.22
N HIS A 703 -25.21 -9.82 -1.73
CA HIS A 703 -26.54 -10.11 -2.26
C HIS A 703 -27.48 -8.93 -2.02
N VAL A 704 -28.23 -8.54 -3.05
CA VAL A 704 -29.31 -7.56 -2.90
C VAL A 704 -30.55 -8.23 -2.31
N GLN A 705 -31.26 -7.53 -1.43
CA GLN A 705 -32.50 -8.02 -0.81
C GLN A 705 -33.57 -8.34 -1.87
N ASN A 706 -33.71 -7.47 -2.87
CA ASN A 706 -34.64 -7.64 -3.98
C ASN A 706 -33.85 -7.88 -5.27
N GLN A 707 -33.83 -9.14 -5.72
CA GLN A 707 -33.21 -9.49 -7.00
C GLN A 707 -33.99 -8.81 -8.16
N PRO A 708 -33.29 -8.25 -9.16
CA PRO A 708 -33.96 -7.76 -10.37
C PRO A 708 -34.60 -8.94 -11.11
N ASN A 709 -35.47 -8.65 -12.09
CA ASN A 709 -35.95 -9.69 -12.98
C ASN A 709 -34.79 -10.16 -13.88
N ILE A 710 -34.43 -11.45 -13.80
CA ILE A 710 -33.33 -12.05 -14.56
C ILE A 710 -33.93 -13.05 -15.55
N LYS A 711 -33.78 -12.79 -16.84
CA LYS A 711 -34.08 -13.78 -17.87
C LYS A 711 -32.90 -14.71 -18.01
N ILE A 712 -33.14 -16.01 -17.87
CA ILE A 712 -32.11 -17.04 -17.93
C ILE A 712 -32.43 -18.00 -19.08
N SER A 713 -31.45 -18.26 -19.94
CA SER A 713 -31.51 -19.35 -20.91
C SER A 713 -30.24 -20.18 -20.83
N ARG A 714 -30.36 -21.49 -21.02
CA ARG A 714 -29.24 -22.42 -20.82
C ARG A 714 -29.04 -23.32 -22.04
N SER A 715 -27.78 -23.56 -22.39
CA SER A 715 -27.35 -24.64 -23.28
C SER A 715 -26.50 -25.66 -22.51
N ARG A 716 -25.93 -26.67 -23.18
CA ARG A 716 -25.13 -27.71 -22.52
C ARG A 716 -23.97 -27.16 -21.67
N THR A 717 -23.31 -26.09 -22.13
CA THR A 717 -22.13 -25.49 -21.48
C THR A 717 -22.29 -24.02 -21.15
N ASN A 718 -23.36 -23.36 -21.60
CA ASN A 718 -23.51 -21.92 -21.44
C ASN A 718 -24.76 -21.58 -20.64
N VAL A 719 -24.64 -20.57 -19.78
CA VAL A 719 -25.75 -19.91 -19.10
C VAL A 719 -25.78 -18.46 -19.60
N ASN A 720 -26.85 -18.07 -20.28
CA ASN A 720 -27.06 -16.69 -20.72
C ASN A 720 -28.03 -16.01 -19.75
N CYS A 721 -27.67 -14.81 -19.31
CA CYS A 721 -28.50 -14.01 -18.43
C CYS A 721 -28.73 -12.62 -19.04
N GLU A 722 -29.94 -12.10 -18.88
CA GLU A 722 -30.29 -10.70 -19.14
C GLU A 722 -30.92 -10.11 -17.89
N PHE A 723 -30.43 -8.95 -17.44
CA PHE A 723 -31.01 -8.21 -16.32
C PHE A 723 -30.83 -6.70 -16.52
N SER A 724 -31.56 -5.90 -15.75
CA SER A 724 -31.32 -4.46 -15.63
C SER A 724 -31.49 -4.03 -14.18
N THR A 725 -30.86 -2.92 -13.80
CA THR A 725 -30.96 -2.36 -12.44
C THR A 725 -31.39 -0.90 -12.51
N ARG A 726 -32.06 -0.43 -11.45
CA ARG A 726 -32.55 0.96 -11.35
C ARG A 726 -31.56 1.88 -10.66
N GLU A 727 -30.56 1.32 -10.00
CA GLU A 727 -29.61 2.07 -9.18
C GLU A 727 -28.19 1.93 -9.72
N PRO A 728 -27.40 3.01 -9.70
CA PRO A 728 -25.98 2.92 -10.01
C PRO A 728 -25.25 2.09 -8.95
N GLY A 729 -24.08 1.57 -9.33
CA GLY A 729 -23.22 0.78 -8.45
C GLY A 729 -22.37 -0.22 -9.19
N ASP A 730 -21.55 -0.94 -8.42
CA ASP A 730 -20.73 -2.02 -8.92
C ASP A 730 -21.48 -3.35 -8.74
N TYR A 731 -21.69 -4.08 -9.82
CA TYR A 731 -22.50 -5.30 -9.86
C TYR A 731 -21.71 -6.51 -10.33
N ARG A 732 -22.09 -7.70 -9.86
CA ARG A 732 -21.49 -8.98 -10.27
C ARG A 732 -22.58 -10.03 -10.37
N ILE A 733 -22.42 -10.98 -11.28
CA ILE A 733 -23.31 -12.13 -11.40
C ILE A 733 -22.68 -13.29 -10.65
N GLU A 734 -23.47 -13.96 -9.83
CA GLU A 734 -23.13 -15.23 -9.20
C GLU A 734 -24.01 -16.33 -9.79
N ILE A 735 -23.38 -17.43 -10.17
CA ILE A 735 -24.07 -18.65 -10.60
C ILE A 735 -23.74 -19.74 -9.60
N THR A 736 -24.77 -20.32 -8.98
CA THR A 736 -24.61 -21.35 -7.96
C THR A 736 -25.65 -22.46 -8.11
N ASP A 737 -25.29 -23.68 -7.76
CA ASP A 737 -26.24 -24.78 -7.54
C ASP A 737 -26.29 -25.21 -6.06
N ASN A 738 -25.57 -24.47 -5.20
CA ASN A 738 -25.38 -24.68 -3.77
C ASN A 738 -24.71 -26.01 -3.38
N GLU A 739 -24.18 -26.78 -4.33
CA GLU A 739 -23.56 -28.09 -4.08
C GLU A 739 -22.19 -28.23 -4.74
N THR A 740 -22.09 -27.94 -6.04
CA THR A 740 -20.90 -28.17 -6.87
C THR A 740 -20.47 -26.97 -7.72
N ILE A 741 -21.35 -26.01 -7.95
CA ILE A 741 -21.10 -24.82 -8.75
C ILE A 741 -21.22 -23.58 -7.87
N LEU A 742 -20.18 -22.78 -7.86
CA LEU A 742 -20.17 -21.42 -7.32
C LEU A 742 -19.13 -20.61 -8.09
N THR A 743 -19.59 -19.78 -9.01
CA THR A 743 -18.71 -18.93 -9.82
C THR A 743 -19.30 -17.53 -9.95
N ARG A 744 -18.43 -16.54 -10.07
CA ARG A 744 -18.82 -15.14 -10.14
C ARG A 744 -18.15 -14.44 -11.32
N SER A 745 -18.84 -13.50 -11.95
CA SER A 745 -18.36 -12.76 -13.13
C SER A 745 -17.23 -11.78 -12.80
N GLN A 746 -16.86 -10.88 -13.68
CA GLN A 746 -16.13 -9.66 -13.28
C GLN A 746 -17.14 -8.69 -12.67
N THR A 747 -16.65 -7.75 -11.88
CA THR A 747 -17.43 -6.57 -11.51
C THR A 747 -17.69 -5.74 -12.77
N ILE A 748 -18.94 -5.35 -12.98
CA ILE A 748 -19.37 -4.35 -13.97
C ILE A 748 -19.87 -3.12 -13.24
N ARG A 749 -19.76 -1.96 -13.87
CA ARG A 749 -20.22 -0.70 -13.31
C ARG A 749 -21.50 -0.25 -14.00
N ILE A 750 -22.53 0.03 -13.23
CA ILE A 750 -23.76 0.65 -13.71
C ILE A 750 -23.75 2.11 -13.27
N LEU A 751 -23.83 3.02 -14.22
CA LEU A 751 -23.76 4.47 -14.03
C LEU A 751 -25.13 5.11 -14.26
N ASP A 752 -25.39 6.23 -13.59
CA ASP A 752 -26.46 7.15 -14.00
C ASP A 752 -26.11 7.86 -15.33
N ASP A 753 -27.07 8.58 -15.90
CA ASP A 753 -26.91 9.22 -17.20
C ASP A 753 -25.81 10.30 -17.22
N GLU A 754 -25.61 11.01 -16.11
CA GLU A 754 -24.61 12.08 -16.03
C GLU A 754 -23.20 11.50 -15.94
N ALA A 755 -22.99 10.56 -15.01
CA ALA A 755 -21.72 9.85 -14.84
C ALA A 755 -21.36 9.04 -16.09
N PHE A 756 -22.34 8.44 -16.76
CA PHE A 756 -22.10 7.74 -18.02
C PHE A 756 -21.67 8.71 -19.13
N LYS A 757 -22.32 9.87 -19.28
CA LYS A 757 -21.93 10.91 -20.25
C LYS A 757 -20.52 11.43 -19.98
N ASP A 758 -20.18 11.75 -18.73
CA ASP A 758 -18.83 12.17 -18.35
C ASP A 758 -17.79 11.07 -18.66
N ARG A 759 -18.13 9.81 -18.39
CA ARG A 759 -17.25 8.67 -18.72
C ARG A 759 -17.02 8.52 -20.21
N VAL A 760 -18.09 8.58 -21.02
CA VAL A 760 -17.99 8.57 -22.50
C VAL A 760 -17.12 9.72 -22.98
N ALA A 761 -17.32 10.93 -22.45
CA ALA A 761 -16.54 12.11 -22.83
C ALA A 761 -15.04 11.96 -22.51
N ARG A 762 -14.69 11.31 -21.39
CA ARG A 762 -13.29 11.10 -20.99
C ARG A 762 -12.61 9.93 -21.69
N GLU A 763 -13.32 8.81 -21.88
CA GLU A 763 -12.69 7.58 -22.39
C GLU A 763 -12.94 7.30 -23.88
N GLY A 764 -13.91 7.99 -24.47
CA GLY A 764 -14.25 7.91 -25.89
C GLY A 764 -13.40 8.82 -26.77
N PRO A 765 -13.67 8.84 -28.09
CA PRO A 765 -13.10 9.80 -29.01
C PRO A 765 -13.64 11.22 -28.77
N PRO A 766 -12.88 12.28 -29.10
CA PRO A 766 -13.40 13.64 -29.11
C PRO A 766 -14.64 13.77 -30.00
N LEU A 767 -15.63 14.52 -29.53
CA LEU A 767 -16.88 14.76 -30.26
C LEU A 767 -16.77 16.00 -31.14
N PHE A 768 -16.62 15.76 -32.44
CA PHE A 768 -16.58 16.78 -33.49
C PHE A 768 -17.97 16.98 -34.11
N ARG A 769 -18.29 18.20 -34.56
CA ARG A 769 -19.52 18.56 -35.28
C ARG A 769 -19.53 18.07 -36.72
N TYR A 770 -18.35 17.81 -37.31
CA TYR A 770 -18.19 17.39 -38.72
C TYR A 770 -18.78 18.39 -39.73
N ASP A 771 -18.69 19.68 -39.43
CA ASP A 771 -19.22 20.79 -40.23
C ASP A 771 -18.24 21.25 -41.35
N GLY A 772 -17.26 20.41 -41.71
CA GLY A 772 -16.25 20.69 -42.73
C GLY A 772 -15.03 21.49 -42.22
N LYS A 773 -15.03 21.92 -40.96
CA LYS A 773 -13.90 22.60 -40.29
C LYS A 773 -12.77 21.65 -39.92
N VAL A 774 -11.62 22.23 -39.54
CA VAL A 774 -10.46 21.44 -39.08
C VAL A 774 -10.77 20.85 -37.71
N ARG A 775 -10.69 19.52 -37.59
CA ARG A 775 -10.92 18.81 -36.32
C ARG A 775 -9.68 18.87 -35.44
N VAL A 776 -9.74 19.69 -34.39
CA VAL A 776 -8.62 19.96 -33.48
C VAL A 776 -8.93 19.39 -32.10
N ALA A 777 -8.10 18.48 -31.61
CA ALA A 777 -8.25 17.90 -30.27
C ALA A 777 -7.21 18.49 -29.32
N VAL A 778 -7.62 18.94 -28.14
CA VAL A 778 -6.71 19.53 -27.12
C VAL A 778 -6.69 18.65 -25.88
N TRP A 779 -5.51 18.18 -25.47
CA TRP A 779 -5.36 17.40 -24.23
C TRP A 779 -5.78 18.24 -23.01
N GLN A 780 -6.77 17.78 -22.25
CA GLN A 780 -7.36 18.49 -21.11
C GLN A 780 -7.05 17.88 -19.74
N ASP A 781 -6.47 16.69 -19.68
CA ASP A 781 -6.25 16.01 -18.39
C ASP A 781 -5.07 16.64 -17.65
N ASN A 782 -5.42 17.58 -16.76
CA ASN A 782 -4.56 18.34 -15.86
C ASN A 782 -3.27 18.85 -16.54
N ALA A 783 -3.42 19.63 -17.60
CA ALA A 783 -2.32 20.22 -18.35
C ALA A 783 -2.34 21.75 -18.31
N TYR A 784 -1.16 22.35 -18.30
CA TYR A 784 -0.97 23.80 -18.26
C TYR A 784 -1.54 24.46 -19.51
N GLY A 785 -2.32 25.52 -19.34
CA GLY A 785 -2.92 26.32 -20.41
C GLY A 785 -4.00 25.62 -21.24
N ALA A 786 -4.25 24.33 -21.02
CA ALA A 786 -5.07 23.48 -21.87
C ALA A 786 -6.51 24.01 -22.05
N THR A 787 -7.16 24.42 -20.97
CA THR A 787 -8.53 24.94 -21.01
C THR A 787 -8.64 26.25 -21.78
N TYR A 788 -7.65 27.15 -21.64
CA TYR A 788 -7.63 28.41 -22.39
C TYR A 788 -7.37 28.17 -23.88
N ILE A 789 -6.45 27.26 -24.23
CA ILE A 789 -6.20 26.86 -25.63
C ILE A 789 -7.48 26.28 -26.25
N LEU A 790 -8.18 25.39 -25.56
CA LEU A 790 -9.42 24.80 -26.08
C LEU A 790 -10.53 25.85 -26.24
N ASN A 791 -10.73 26.72 -25.25
CA ASN A 791 -11.75 27.77 -25.30
C ASN A 791 -11.51 28.74 -26.46
N GLU A 792 -10.26 29.07 -26.77
CA GLU A 792 -9.94 29.92 -27.92
C GLU A 792 -10.36 29.24 -29.23
N LEU A 793 -9.97 27.98 -29.41
CA LEU A 793 -10.28 27.23 -30.63
C LEU A 793 -11.78 26.93 -30.78
N LEU A 794 -12.54 26.82 -29.67
CA LEU A 794 -13.99 26.63 -29.69
C LEU A 794 -14.75 27.88 -30.17
N ASN A 795 -14.16 29.06 -30.02
CA ASN A 795 -14.74 30.34 -30.45
C ASN A 795 -14.37 30.70 -31.89
N ASP A 796 -13.50 29.93 -32.54
CA ASP A 796 -13.07 30.16 -33.92
C ASP A 796 -14.03 29.50 -34.94
N ASN A 797 -14.31 30.18 -36.05
CA ASN A 797 -15.24 29.71 -37.08
C ASN A 797 -14.63 28.70 -38.07
N VAL A 798 -13.34 28.40 -37.97
CA VAL A 798 -12.59 27.50 -38.86
C VAL A 798 -12.19 26.19 -38.19
N PHE A 799 -12.26 26.13 -36.86
CA PHE A 799 -11.94 24.95 -36.09
C PHE A 799 -13.19 24.28 -35.52
N ASP A 800 -13.23 22.96 -35.61
CA ASP A 800 -14.14 22.09 -34.87
C ASP A 800 -13.31 21.51 -33.73
N ALA A 801 -13.23 22.26 -32.63
CA ALA A 801 -12.36 21.95 -31.50
C ALA A 801 -13.06 21.08 -30.47
N ALA A 802 -12.36 20.11 -29.90
CA ALA A 802 -12.90 19.22 -28.89
C ALA A 802 -11.84 18.85 -27.82
N PRO A 803 -12.27 18.56 -26.58
CA PRO A 803 -11.36 18.08 -25.54
C PRO A 803 -10.87 16.66 -25.84
N LEU A 804 -9.62 16.37 -25.47
CA LEU A 804 -9.00 15.04 -25.52
C LEU A 804 -8.56 14.64 -24.11
N HIS A 805 -8.95 13.43 -23.68
CA HIS A 805 -8.66 12.93 -22.33
C HIS A 805 -7.93 11.58 -22.33
N ASN A 806 -7.74 10.98 -23.51
CA ASN A 806 -7.03 9.71 -23.66
C ASN A 806 -6.32 9.66 -25.02
N LEU A 807 -5.28 8.82 -25.13
CA LEU A 807 -4.45 8.68 -26.34
C LEU A 807 -4.71 7.37 -27.09
N LYS A 808 -5.89 6.76 -26.92
CA LYS A 808 -6.21 5.51 -27.62
C LYS A 808 -6.18 5.77 -29.13
N PRO A 809 -5.66 4.83 -29.96
CA PRO A 809 -5.67 5.00 -31.41
C PRO A 809 -7.06 5.30 -31.99
N THR A 810 -8.13 4.75 -31.40
CA THR A 810 -9.53 5.03 -31.77
C THR A 810 -9.94 6.48 -31.48
N SER A 811 -9.43 7.08 -30.41
CA SER A 811 -9.68 8.48 -30.04
C SER A 811 -8.84 9.47 -30.83
N LEU A 812 -7.63 9.07 -31.27
CA LEU A 812 -6.79 9.92 -32.12
C LEU A 812 -7.25 9.93 -33.58
N LYS A 813 -7.80 8.81 -34.07
CA LYS A 813 -8.23 8.63 -35.47
C LYS A 813 -9.13 9.74 -36.05
N PRO A 814 -10.15 10.27 -35.35
CA PRO A 814 -11.00 11.33 -35.90
C PRO A 814 -10.30 12.71 -35.95
N CYS A 815 -9.22 12.91 -35.20
CA CYS A 815 -8.50 14.17 -35.12
C CYS A 815 -7.68 14.43 -36.39
N GLN A 816 -7.60 15.69 -36.83
CA GLN A 816 -6.62 16.12 -37.84
C GLN A 816 -5.38 16.73 -37.17
N VAL A 817 -5.61 17.53 -36.13
CA VAL A 817 -4.57 18.17 -35.32
C VAL A 817 -4.79 17.80 -33.86
N ILE A 818 -3.73 17.41 -33.16
CA ILE A 818 -3.72 17.22 -31.71
C ILE A 818 -2.79 18.24 -31.09
N ILE A 819 -3.25 18.92 -30.05
CA ILE A 819 -2.45 19.81 -29.22
C ILE A 819 -2.22 19.13 -27.86
N LEU A 820 -0.96 18.99 -27.49
CA LEU A 820 -0.49 18.40 -26.24
C LEU A 820 0.23 19.47 -25.41
N PRO A 821 -0.50 20.22 -24.58
CA PRO A 821 0.11 21.12 -23.62
C PRO A 821 0.88 20.35 -22.54
N GLN A 822 1.80 21.01 -21.85
CA GLN A 822 2.56 20.36 -20.78
C GLN A 822 1.64 19.81 -19.67
N PRO A 823 1.71 18.51 -19.33
CA PRO A 823 0.93 17.94 -18.23
C PRO A 823 1.50 18.36 -16.85
N ARG A 824 0.60 18.66 -15.90
CA ARG A 824 0.92 18.83 -14.46
C ARG A 824 1.03 17.47 -13.76
N GLN A 825 0.01 16.65 -13.95
CA GLN A 825 -0.07 15.26 -13.46
C GLN A 825 -0.09 14.28 -14.64
N ASN A 826 -0.03 12.97 -14.38
CA ASN A 826 0.07 11.94 -15.42
C ASN A 826 1.31 12.09 -16.33
N SER A 827 2.37 12.76 -15.83
CA SER A 827 3.61 12.94 -16.60
C SER A 827 4.22 11.60 -17.01
N THR A 828 4.10 10.56 -16.19
CA THR A 828 4.55 9.19 -16.49
C THR A 828 3.96 8.62 -17.77
N LEU A 829 2.72 8.99 -18.13
CA LEU A 829 2.10 8.59 -19.40
C LEU A 829 2.96 9.02 -20.59
N PHE A 830 3.44 10.27 -20.57
CA PHE A 830 4.23 10.87 -21.65
C PHE A 830 5.74 10.60 -21.54
N LYS A 831 6.19 9.97 -20.45
CA LYS A 831 7.54 9.41 -20.30
C LYS A 831 7.64 7.97 -20.80
N SER A 832 6.51 7.36 -21.19
CA SER A 832 6.45 5.98 -21.68
C SER A 832 6.78 5.90 -23.18
N GLU A 833 7.67 4.97 -23.52
CA GLU A 833 7.97 4.59 -24.91
C GLU A 833 6.73 4.08 -25.66
N GLU A 834 5.79 3.43 -24.96
CA GLU A 834 4.54 2.94 -25.55
C GLU A 834 3.67 4.10 -26.04
N THR A 835 3.51 5.13 -25.21
CA THR A 835 2.77 6.35 -25.58
C THR A 835 3.46 7.08 -26.72
N ALA A 836 4.79 7.21 -26.66
CA ALA A 836 5.57 7.85 -27.71
C ALA A 836 5.34 7.15 -29.06
N LYS A 837 5.32 5.80 -29.07
CA LYS A 837 5.04 5.00 -30.26
C LYS A 837 3.64 5.26 -30.82
N ILE A 838 2.61 5.35 -29.97
CA ILE A 838 1.24 5.67 -30.40
C ILE A 838 1.19 7.04 -31.10
N LEU A 839 1.83 8.06 -30.53
CA LEU A 839 1.86 9.41 -31.09
C LEU A 839 2.68 9.47 -32.39
N GLN A 840 3.81 8.76 -32.45
CA GLN A 840 4.62 8.62 -33.66
C GLN A 840 3.84 7.94 -34.78
N ASP A 841 3.13 6.85 -34.49
CA ASP A 841 2.28 6.14 -35.45
C ASP A 841 1.15 7.03 -35.98
N TYR A 842 0.55 7.86 -35.12
CA TYR A 842 -0.45 8.85 -35.53
C TYR A 842 0.13 9.87 -36.51
N ILE A 843 1.29 10.46 -36.22
CA ILE A 843 1.95 11.42 -37.12
C ILE A 843 2.30 10.74 -38.46
N ASN A 844 2.89 9.54 -38.41
CA ASN A 844 3.30 8.81 -39.61
C ASN A 844 2.12 8.49 -40.55
N LYS A 845 0.92 8.30 -40.00
CA LYS A 845 -0.33 8.06 -40.74
C LYS A 845 -0.99 9.33 -41.31
N GLY A 846 -0.39 10.50 -41.10
CA GLY A 846 -0.88 11.77 -41.65
C GLY A 846 -1.48 12.73 -40.62
N GLY A 847 -1.53 12.35 -39.35
CA GLY A 847 -1.94 13.23 -38.27
C GLY A 847 -0.93 14.35 -38.02
N ALA A 848 -1.39 15.44 -37.41
CA ALA A 848 -0.51 16.51 -36.95
C ALA A 848 -0.52 16.67 -35.43
N ILE A 849 0.66 16.89 -34.84
CA ILE A 849 0.81 17.11 -33.39
C ILE A 849 1.52 18.44 -33.12
N ILE A 850 1.00 19.20 -32.16
CA ILE A 850 1.60 20.40 -31.59
C ILE A 850 1.87 20.14 -30.10
N THR A 851 3.11 20.26 -29.65
CA THR A 851 3.48 20.16 -28.21
C THR A 851 3.92 21.50 -27.67
N THR A 852 3.60 21.81 -26.41
CA THR A 852 4.04 23.06 -25.76
C THR A 852 5.03 22.86 -24.62
N HIS A 853 5.90 23.85 -24.39
CA HIS A 853 6.89 23.90 -23.31
C HIS A 853 7.68 22.60 -23.16
N ALA A 854 7.73 21.99 -21.98
CA ALA A 854 8.56 20.80 -21.72
C ALA A 854 8.15 19.55 -22.55
N MET A 855 6.92 19.51 -23.06
CA MET A 855 6.42 18.39 -23.88
C MET A 855 7.10 18.25 -25.24
N VAL A 856 7.98 19.19 -25.61
CA VAL A 856 8.85 19.06 -26.78
C VAL A 856 9.96 18.00 -26.61
N GLY A 857 10.13 17.44 -25.40
CA GLY A 857 11.04 16.32 -25.13
C GLY A 857 12.10 16.59 -24.06
N THR A 858 11.78 17.35 -23.01
CA THR A 858 12.65 17.58 -21.84
C THR A 858 11.95 17.11 -20.55
N ARG A 859 12.62 17.23 -19.38
CA ARG A 859 12.10 16.80 -18.05
C ARG A 859 11.66 15.33 -18.00
N GLY A 860 12.30 14.50 -18.82
CA GLY A 860 12.05 13.06 -18.97
C GLY A 860 10.91 12.71 -19.93
N PHE A 861 10.23 13.68 -20.57
CA PHE A 861 9.28 13.40 -21.64
C PHE A 861 10.00 12.93 -22.90
N VAL A 862 9.39 11.99 -23.63
CA VAL A 862 10.00 11.44 -24.84
C VAL A 862 9.87 12.44 -26.00
N ASN A 863 10.97 12.71 -26.70
CA ASN A 863 10.94 13.44 -27.97
C ASN A 863 10.30 12.56 -29.05
N ILE A 864 9.04 12.84 -29.39
CA ILE A 864 8.26 12.02 -30.32
C ILE A 864 8.62 12.24 -31.81
N ALA A 865 9.44 13.25 -32.15
CA ALA A 865 9.77 13.58 -33.52
C ALA A 865 11.24 14.03 -33.69
N PRO A 866 12.22 13.14 -33.44
CA PRO A 866 13.64 13.48 -33.47
C PRO A 866 14.16 13.96 -34.85
N LEU A 867 13.42 13.68 -35.93
CA LEU A 867 13.73 14.20 -37.26
C LEU A 867 13.45 15.71 -37.39
N VAL A 868 12.49 16.23 -36.64
CA VAL A 868 12.11 17.65 -36.62
C VAL A 868 12.90 18.38 -35.54
N VAL A 869 13.07 17.78 -34.37
CA VAL A 869 13.85 18.33 -33.25
C VAL A 869 14.97 17.36 -32.90
N ALA A 870 16.22 17.70 -33.23
CA ALA A 870 17.36 16.81 -32.98
C ALA A 870 17.68 16.68 -31.49
N THR A 871 17.72 17.81 -30.78
CA THR A 871 18.01 17.88 -29.34
C THR A 871 17.18 18.99 -28.69
N VAL A 872 16.86 18.82 -27.43
CA VAL A 872 16.15 19.81 -26.59
C VAL A 872 17.07 20.14 -25.41
N ASP A 873 17.12 21.40 -25.01
CA ASP A 873 17.92 21.80 -23.87
C ASP A 873 17.23 21.40 -22.54
N ASP A 874 18.00 20.81 -21.61
CA ASP A 874 17.46 20.34 -20.33
C ASP A 874 17.05 21.49 -19.38
N LYS A 875 17.70 22.65 -19.52
CA LYS A 875 17.42 23.84 -18.72
C LYS A 875 16.64 24.85 -19.55
N PRO A 876 15.46 25.32 -19.07
CA PRO A 876 14.72 26.38 -19.75
C PRO A 876 15.56 27.66 -19.79
N ALA A 877 15.51 28.36 -20.92
CA ALA A 877 16.09 29.69 -21.03
C ALA A 877 15.22 30.66 -20.23
N GLN A 878 15.79 31.34 -19.23
CA GLN A 878 15.14 32.41 -18.44
C GLN A 878 14.97 33.68 -19.28
N ILE A 879 14.28 33.53 -20.40
CA ILE A 879 14.04 34.54 -21.42
C ILE A 879 12.55 34.46 -21.71
N SER A 880 11.86 35.59 -21.65
CA SER A 880 10.44 35.70 -21.95
C SER A 880 10.17 36.40 -23.29
N ILE A 881 11.21 36.70 -24.06
CA ILE A 881 11.10 37.42 -25.34
C ILE A 881 11.47 36.50 -26.50
N TRP A 882 10.62 36.45 -27.52
CA TRP A 882 10.83 35.68 -28.73
C TRP A 882 10.62 36.53 -29.99
N LYS A 883 11.23 36.09 -31.10
CA LYS A 883 11.24 36.73 -32.42
C LYS A 883 10.78 35.77 -33.49
N THR A 884 10.06 36.28 -34.48
CA THR A 884 9.50 35.48 -35.58
C THR A 884 10.50 35.28 -36.71
N ASN A 885 10.54 34.08 -37.31
CA ASN A 885 11.26 33.82 -38.55
C ASN A 885 10.30 33.88 -39.75
N ARG A 886 10.19 35.04 -40.40
CA ARG A 886 9.24 35.28 -41.50
C ARG A 886 9.39 34.36 -42.72
N ARG A 887 10.52 33.63 -42.84
CA ARG A 887 10.68 32.62 -43.91
C ARG A 887 9.75 31.42 -43.72
N HIS A 888 9.27 31.18 -42.50
CA HIS A 888 8.32 30.12 -42.22
C HIS A 888 6.88 30.62 -42.32
N GLU A 889 6.00 29.81 -42.92
CA GLU A 889 4.59 30.19 -43.15
C GLU A 889 3.87 30.56 -41.85
N ILE A 890 4.05 29.76 -40.79
CA ILE A 890 3.47 30.02 -39.45
C ILE A 890 3.75 31.44 -38.94
N ALA A 891 4.88 32.05 -39.33
CA ALA A 891 5.31 33.37 -38.87
C ALA A 891 4.86 34.55 -39.75
N ARG A 892 4.17 34.30 -40.88
CA ARG A 892 3.96 35.31 -41.94
C ARG A 892 3.21 36.58 -41.48
N ASN A 893 2.24 36.42 -40.58
CA ASN A 893 1.36 37.49 -40.08
C ASN A 893 1.57 37.81 -38.58
N LEU A 894 2.68 37.35 -37.99
CA LEU A 894 3.04 37.70 -36.61
C LEU A 894 3.91 38.98 -36.59
N PRO A 895 3.92 39.75 -35.48
CA PRO A 895 4.76 40.93 -35.34
C PRO A 895 6.25 40.67 -35.64
N THR A 896 6.94 41.68 -36.17
CA THR A 896 8.36 41.59 -36.57
C THR A 896 9.34 41.99 -35.46
N GLY A 897 8.84 42.44 -34.30
CA GLY A 897 9.63 42.88 -33.15
C GLY A 897 9.76 41.83 -32.06
N ASP A 898 10.24 42.27 -30.90
CA ASP A 898 10.28 41.47 -29.67
C ASP A 898 8.86 41.21 -29.18
N ILE A 899 8.47 39.94 -29.13
CA ILE A 899 7.16 39.51 -28.60
C ILE A 899 7.37 38.99 -27.19
N GLN A 900 6.65 39.58 -26.24
CA GLN A 900 6.69 39.21 -24.84
C GLN A 900 5.78 38.01 -24.57
N SER A 901 6.36 36.89 -24.13
CA SER A 901 5.63 35.73 -23.63
C SER A 901 4.96 36.04 -22.29
N THR A 902 3.81 35.41 -22.09
CA THR A 902 3.05 35.42 -20.82
C THR A 902 3.75 34.60 -19.72
N PHE A 903 4.62 33.66 -20.10
CA PHE A 903 5.42 32.85 -19.19
C PHE A 903 6.86 33.35 -19.08
N VAL A 904 7.50 33.07 -17.94
CA VAL A 904 8.80 33.65 -17.56
C VAL A 904 10.00 32.96 -18.23
N ASP A 905 9.81 31.77 -18.77
CA ASP A 905 10.86 31.01 -19.44
C ASP A 905 10.35 30.31 -20.71
N MET A 906 11.29 29.81 -21.52
CA MET A 906 10.98 29.01 -22.70
C MET A 906 11.99 27.89 -22.91
N ILE A 907 11.53 26.81 -23.54
CA ILE A 907 12.39 25.68 -23.91
C ILE A 907 13.02 25.94 -25.27
N THR A 908 14.35 25.93 -25.33
CA THR A 908 15.11 26.03 -26.56
C THR A 908 15.45 24.65 -27.10
N MET A 909 15.61 24.57 -28.42
CA MET A 909 15.82 23.30 -29.11
C MET A 909 16.63 23.46 -30.39
N LYS A 910 17.23 22.36 -30.84
CA LYS A 910 17.98 22.30 -32.10
C LYS A 910 17.12 21.68 -33.20
N PRO A 911 16.88 22.39 -34.32
CA PRO A 911 16.21 21.81 -35.47
C PRO A 911 16.93 20.56 -35.98
N GLY A 912 16.17 19.50 -36.23
CA GLY A 912 16.63 18.30 -36.92
C GLY A 912 16.61 18.45 -38.44
N ARG A 913 17.01 17.40 -39.16
CA ARG A 913 17.12 17.43 -40.64
C ARG A 913 15.82 17.74 -41.38
N ALA A 914 14.67 17.52 -40.74
CA ALA A 914 13.34 17.80 -41.28
C ALA A 914 12.65 18.98 -40.59
N GLY A 915 13.35 19.69 -39.69
CA GLY A 915 12.81 20.80 -38.90
C GLY A 915 13.33 22.15 -39.34
N THR A 916 12.44 23.14 -39.33
CA THR A 916 12.74 24.54 -39.61
C THR A 916 12.37 25.38 -38.40
N ALA A 917 13.27 26.27 -37.96
CA ALA A 917 12.98 27.21 -36.88
C ALA A 917 11.91 28.22 -37.33
N VAL A 918 10.80 28.28 -36.60
CA VAL A 918 9.66 29.20 -36.81
C VAL A 918 9.85 30.49 -36.00
N ALA A 919 10.42 30.37 -34.80
CA ALA A 919 10.71 31.48 -33.91
C ALA A 919 11.97 31.19 -33.10
N THR A 920 12.65 32.25 -32.67
CA THR A 920 13.84 32.19 -31.82
C THR A 920 13.65 33.01 -30.56
N THR A 921 14.45 32.78 -29.53
CA THR A 921 14.63 33.70 -28.40
C THR A 921 15.20 35.04 -28.89
N SER A 922 15.17 36.06 -28.03
CA SER A 922 15.91 37.32 -28.28
C SER A 922 17.42 37.11 -28.50
N SER A 923 17.99 36.02 -27.96
CA SER A 923 19.38 35.58 -28.16
C SER A 923 19.61 34.71 -29.40
N GLY A 924 18.59 34.48 -30.23
CA GLY A 924 18.71 33.76 -31.50
C GLY A 924 18.63 32.23 -31.41
N LEU A 925 18.32 31.67 -30.24
CA LEU A 925 18.15 30.23 -30.06
C LEU A 925 16.75 29.79 -30.53
N PRO A 926 16.58 28.72 -31.31
CA PRO A 926 15.25 28.30 -31.75
C PRO A 926 14.34 27.92 -30.58
N ALA A 927 13.18 28.56 -30.52
CA ALA A 927 12.15 28.35 -29.51
C ALA A 927 10.92 27.63 -30.08
N ILE A 928 10.69 27.69 -31.39
CA ILE A 928 9.64 26.94 -32.08
C ILE A 928 10.23 26.30 -33.32
N VAL A 929 10.03 24.99 -33.49
CA VAL A 929 10.50 24.24 -34.66
C VAL A 929 9.35 23.43 -35.24
N ALA A 930 9.18 23.52 -36.56
CA ALA A 930 8.12 22.82 -37.29
C ALA A 930 8.71 21.99 -38.44
N GLY A 931 8.11 20.84 -38.73
CA GLY A 931 8.58 19.95 -39.78
C GLY A 931 7.61 18.84 -40.15
N LYS A 932 7.90 18.15 -41.26
CA LYS A 932 7.13 16.98 -41.73
C LYS A 932 7.77 15.69 -41.22
N VAL A 933 6.94 14.74 -40.79
CA VAL A 933 7.37 13.40 -40.36
C VAL A 933 6.43 12.38 -40.98
N GLY A 934 6.95 11.47 -41.79
CA GLY A 934 6.12 10.56 -42.58
C GLY A 934 5.15 11.32 -43.48
N ARG A 935 3.85 11.04 -43.34
CA ARG A 935 2.77 11.78 -44.05
C ARG A 935 2.21 12.95 -43.25
N GLY A 936 2.62 13.11 -41.99
CA GLY A 936 2.08 14.09 -41.05
C GLY A 936 2.99 15.29 -40.81
N ARG A 937 2.64 16.06 -39.79
CA ARG A 937 3.34 17.28 -39.38
C ARG A 937 3.55 17.31 -37.87
N TYR A 938 4.65 17.91 -37.45
CA TYR A 938 4.95 18.13 -36.04
C TYR A 938 5.43 19.56 -35.79
N ILE A 939 4.93 20.16 -34.72
CA ILE A 939 5.40 21.44 -34.20
C ILE A 939 5.80 21.26 -32.74
N ALA A 940 7.06 21.55 -32.43
CA ALA A 940 7.54 21.72 -31.08
C ALA A 940 7.56 23.22 -30.74
N CYS A 941 6.67 23.65 -29.84
CA CYS A 941 6.58 25.01 -29.36
C CYS A 941 7.15 25.08 -27.94
N GLY A 942 8.33 25.67 -27.77
CA GLY A 942 8.97 25.82 -26.46
C GLY A 942 8.32 26.86 -25.54
N LEU A 943 7.31 27.59 -26.02
CA LEU A 943 6.57 28.59 -25.25
C LEU A 943 5.56 27.95 -24.29
N GLY A 944 5.36 28.59 -23.13
CA GLY A 944 4.31 28.25 -22.16
C GLY A 944 2.96 28.85 -22.55
N LEU A 945 2.36 28.40 -23.66
CA LEU A 945 1.07 28.92 -24.12
C LEU A 945 -0.03 28.71 -23.07
N GLY A 946 -0.69 29.81 -22.67
CA GLY A 946 -1.72 29.81 -21.64
C GLY A 946 -1.19 29.62 -20.21
N ILE A 947 0.12 29.83 -19.98
CA ILE A 947 0.76 29.78 -18.66
C ILE A 947 1.18 31.19 -18.25
N GLY A 948 0.65 31.66 -17.12
CA GLY A 948 1.02 32.92 -16.51
C GLY A 948 2.06 32.79 -15.40
N ARG A 949 2.26 33.87 -14.65
CA ARG A 949 3.19 33.90 -13.51
C ARG A 949 2.80 32.88 -12.44
N ASN A 950 3.80 32.30 -11.77
CA ASN A 950 3.65 31.27 -10.73
C ASN A 950 2.95 30.00 -11.24
N ASP A 951 3.17 29.62 -12.50
CA ASP A 951 2.65 28.40 -13.14
C ASP A 951 1.11 28.28 -13.14
N LYS A 952 0.41 29.41 -13.01
CA LYS A 952 -1.06 29.48 -13.07
C LYS A 952 -1.53 29.57 -14.52
N ASP A 953 -2.64 28.92 -14.84
CA ASP A 953 -3.25 29.08 -16.16
C ASP A 953 -3.68 30.54 -16.37
N ALA A 954 -3.44 31.04 -17.57
CA ALA A 954 -3.75 32.40 -17.98
C ALA A 954 -4.33 32.42 -19.39
N LYS A 955 -5.07 33.50 -19.72
CA LYS A 955 -5.53 33.75 -21.09
C LYS A 955 -4.33 33.94 -22.03
N LEU A 956 -4.47 33.50 -23.27
CA LEU A 956 -3.49 33.75 -24.33
C LEU A 956 -3.49 35.26 -24.68
N SER A 957 -2.32 35.82 -24.99
CA SER A 957 -2.23 37.17 -25.58
C SER A 957 -2.71 37.14 -27.04
N GLU A 958 -2.93 38.30 -27.65
CA GLU A 958 -3.34 38.38 -29.07
C GLU A 958 -2.31 37.72 -30.00
N GLU A 959 -1.02 37.86 -29.69
CA GLU A 959 0.07 37.22 -30.44
C GLU A 959 0.10 35.71 -30.23
N ASP A 960 -0.14 35.24 -29.00
CA ASP A 960 -0.24 33.81 -28.69
C ASP A 960 -1.45 33.17 -29.40
N ILE A 961 -2.59 33.87 -29.47
CA ILE A 961 -3.80 33.43 -30.21
C ILE A 961 -3.47 33.33 -31.71
N GLN A 962 -2.89 34.38 -32.30
CA GLN A 962 -2.53 34.38 -33.71
C GLN A 962 -1.51 33.29 -34.04
N LEU A 963 -0.52 33.08 -33.16
CA LEU A 963 0.47 32.01 -33.29
C LEU A 963 -0.20 30.64 -33.22
N LEU A 964 -1.07 30.40 -32.23
CA LEU A 964 -1.83 29.16 -32.08
C LEU A 964 -2.62 28.85 -33.34
N HIS A 965 -3.36 29.82 -33.88
CA HIS A 965 -4.13 29.65 -35.10
C HIS A 965 -3.23 29.29 -36.27
N ASN A 966 -2.14 30.04 -36.47
CA ASN A 966 -1.19 29.78 -37.57
C ASN A 966 -0.57 28.38 -37.49
N MET A 967 -0.23 27.92 -36.28
CA MET A 967 0.28 26.56 -36.06
C MET A 967 -0.76 25.50 -36.42
N VAL A 968 -2.02 25.69 -36.04
CA VAL A 968 -3.12 24.76 -36.37
C VAL A 968 -3.39 24.73 -37.88
N TYR A 969 -3.46 25.89 -38.55
CA TYR A 969 -3.64 25.98 -40.01
C TYR A 969 -2.54 25.22 -40.76
N TRP A 970 -1.28 25.49 -40.42
CA TRP A 970 -0.15 24.84 -41.05
C TRP A 970 -0.16 23.32 -40.79
N SER A 971 -0.50 22.92 -39.56
CA SER A 971 -0.62 21.51 -39.16
C SER A 971 -1.67 20.78 -40.00
N ALA A 972 -2.82 21.41 -40.23
CA ALA A 972 -3.90 20.89 -41.08
C ALA A 972 -3.56 20.89 -42.59
N GLY A 973 -2.46 21.55 -43.00
CA GLY A 973 -2.08 21.68 -44.40
C GLY A 973 -2.90 22.68 -45.19
N LEU A 974 -3.56 23.61 -44.50
CA LEU A 974 -4.29 24.71 -45.10
C LEU A 974 -3.34 25.88 -45.39
N ARG A 975 -3.62 26.66 -46.44
CA ARG A 975 -2.94 27.94 -46.66
C ARG A 975 -3.46 28.96 -45.65
N LEU A 976 -2.54 29.67 -44.99
CA LEU A 976 -2.88 30.83 -44.16
C LEU A 976 -3.60 31.86 -45.04
N ARG A 977 -4.74 32.36 -44.57
CA ARG A 977 -5.46 33.46 -45.23
C ARG A 977 -4.80 34.80 -44.95
#